data_AF-A0A9X4KHT8-F1
#
_entry.id   AF-A0A9X4KHT8-F1
#
_cell.length_a   1.000
_cell.length_b   1.000
_cell.length_c   1.000
_cell.angle_alpha   90.00
_cell.angle_beta   90.00
_cell.angle_gamma   90.00
#
_symmetry.space_group_name_H-M   'P 1'
#
loop_
_entity.id
_entity.type
_entity.pdbx_description
1 polymer ?
#
loop_
_entity_poly.entity_id
_entity_poly.type
_entity_poly.pdbx_seq_one_letter_code
_entity_poly.pdbx_strand_id
1 'polypeptide(L)'
;MRNETVKTDIAVIGGGLAGVNAAIAAARLGRTVALVNNRPVLGGNSSSEVRVWVCGATAHGTQRYARETGIMGELFVENQFRNKDGNPYFWDMVVLEAVRAEPNIQLYLNTDVHEVEADGEAHDRTIRAAIGWMMGSERRIRFESAVYLDCTGDGLVGFLAGAKYRLGREARAEFGEEWAPEAADEIMLGSTLLFYTKDAGHPVKYTPPRMAIDVTKTTIPERRIIRSGDNGCAYWWIEWGGEHDAVHDNERIRDELWSVIYGIWDYIKNSGKFDADNMTLEWVGSLPGKREYRRFVGDYVLNQNDILAQREFDDRVAFGGWSIDLHPPQGVYATESGSKHLFPDGIYHVPFRSLYSVNVSNMLMAGRDISASHVAFGTTRVMATCAVIGEAAGTGAALCAAKGISPRELHGSHLRELQQTLLRQDASIIGLRSDDETDLARGARVFASSERSRFGIEQPAYAIPLHADIGITVPVDPALDGIELLVDADAQTTLVVELWDTGRPENYVPHAKLAEASVALSAGSLQWAKLGLSWTPVTACNAFLVVKANEALALHISDRPSSGVLAYRRSEQTGTSRPNEEHQPGQPLVEWRKHEFDHAAPCIRLTAPTEAFAADKAIDGYLRPYGGPHLWSSERMTAARLEWLELTWSEPVPIRELHLVFNDDVNDDLINLHHHITPYETMPTLVKDYRVEAREGGAWATIAEGRGNYKRKNVLRLDAPIQTDRLRIVVEMTNGSEYAEIVEVRVYA
;
A
#
# COMPACT_ATOMS: atom_id res chain seq x y z
N MET A 1 39.69 -14.90 11.10
CA MET A 1 38.51 -14.98 10.21
C MET A 1 38.03 -16.41 10.06
N ARG A 2 36.80 -16.70 10.50
CA ARG A 2 36.13 -18.00 10.36
C ARG A 2 35.46 -18.08 8.99
N ASN A 3 35.75 -19.12 8.22
CA ASN A 3 35.08 -19.38 6.95
C ASN A 3 33.86 -20.29 7.19
N GLU A 4 32.74 -19.98 6.54
CA GLU A 4 31.50 -20.73 6.68
C GLU A 4 30.78 -20.81 5.34
N THR A 5 30.05 -21.91 5.12
CA THR A 5 29.16 -22.07 3.99
C THR A 5 27.75 -22.35 4.50
N VAL A 6 26.82 -21.52 4.07
CA VAL A 6 25.40 -21.60 4.37
C VAL A 6 24.71 -22.08 3.11
N LYS A 7 23.94 -23.16 3.23
CA LYS A 7 23.14 -23.72 2.14
C LYS A 7 21.67 -23.58 2.48
N THR A 8 20.94 -22.91 1.60
CA THR A 8 19.49 -22.69 1.71
C THR A 8 18.87 -22.83 0.33
N ASP A 9 17.55 -23.00 0.27
CA ASP A 9 16.85 -23.02 -1.02
C ASP A 9 16.98 -21.66 -1.72
N ILE A 10 16.90 -20.59 -0.93
CA ILE A 10 16.86 -19.20 -1.41
C ILE A 10 17.83 -18.33 -0.59
N ALA A 11 18.49 -17.39 -1.27
CA ALA A 11 19.22 -16.31 -0.64
C ALA A 11 18.59 -14.96 -1.02
N VAL A 12 18.19 -14.18 -0.02
CA VAL A 12 17.67 -12.81 -0.18
C VAL A 12 18.72 -11.85 0.35
N ILE A 13 19.28 -11.01 -0.52
CA ILE A 13 20.35 -10.08 -0.15
C ILE A 13 19.80 -8.66 -0.12
N GLY A 14 19.68 -8.10 1.07
CA GLY A 14 19.10 -6.80 1.37
C GLY A 14 17.93 -6.90 2.35
N GLY A 15 18.02 -6.21 3.49
CA GLY A 15 17.02 -6.21 4.56
C GLY A 15 16.02 -5.06 4.50
N GLY A 16 15.84 -4.43 3.33
CA GLY A 16 14.76 -3.47 3.10
C GLY A 16 13.39 -4.15 3.10
N LEU A 17 12.30 -3.37 3.03
CA LEU A 17 10.95 -3.96 3.06
C LEU A 17 10.70 -4.96 1.92
N ALA A 18 11.25 -4.74 0.72
CA ALA A 18 11.19 -5.73 -0.36
C ALA A 18 11.81 -7.08 0.04
N GLY A 19 13.05 -7.07 0.56
CA GLY A 19 13.73 -8.31 0.97
C GLY A 19 13.11 -8.97 2.20
N VAL A 20 12.60 -8.18 3.16
CA VAL A 20 11.85 -8.71 4.31
C VAL A 20 10.59 -9.46 3.84
N ASN A 21 9.79 -8.83 2.98
CA ASN A 21 8.55 -9.42 2.49
C ASN A 21 8.83 -10.64 1.61
N ALA A 22 9.89 -10.60 0.79
CA ALA A 22 10.32 -11.74 -0.01
C ALA A 22 10.75 -12.94 0.84
N ALA A 23 11.54 -12.70 1.89
CA ALA A 23 12.02 -13.76 2.77
C ALA A 23 10.88 -14.42 3.55
N ILE A 24 9.95 -13.62 4.09
CA ILE A 24 8.77 -14.12 4.80
C ILE A 24 7.86 -14.91 3.86
N ALA A 25 7.58 -14.39 2.66
CA ALA A 25 6.74 -15.08 1.67
C ALA A 25 7.29 -16.46 1.32
N ALA A 26 8.60 -16.54 1.06
CA ALA A 26 9.27 -17.79 0.73
C ALA A 26 9.32 -18.78 1.92
N ALA A 27 9.58 -18.27 3.13
CA ALA A 27 9.64 -19.08 4.35
C ALA A 27 8.28 -19.70 4.71
N ARG A 28 7.18 -18.96 4.53
CA ARG A 28 5.81 -19.43 4.75
C ARG A 28 5.38 -20.51 3.75
N LEU A 29 6.03 -20.59 2.59
CA LEU A 29 5.88 -21.68 1.61
C LEU A 29 6.85 -22.86 1.88
N GLY A 30 7.46 -22.87 3.06
CA GLY A 30 8.29 -23.98 3.54
C GLY A 30 9.67 -24.06 2.90
N ARG A 31 10.18 -22.98 2.30
CA ARG A 31 11.57 -22.91 1.81
C ARG A 31 12.50 -22.39 2.89
N THR A 32 13.71 -22.93 2.95
CA THR A 32 14.79 -22.36 3.77
C THR A 32 15.37 -21.11 3.12
N VAL A 33 15.51 -20.04 3.89
CA VAL A 33 15.92 -18.72 3.38
C VAL A 33 17.11 -18.20 4.17
N ALA A 34 18.16 -17.74 3.48
CA ALA A 34 19.17 -16.87 4.06
C ALA A 34 18.80 -15.41 3.78
N LEU A 35 18.36 -14.67 4.80
CA LEU A 35 18.12 -13.22 4.68
C LEU A 35 19.35 -12.48 5.17
N VAL A 36 20.05 -11.80 4.27
CA VAL A 36 21.34 -11.16 4.53
C VAL A 36 21.20 -9.65 4.43
N ASN A 37 21.61 -8.93 5.47
CA ASN A 37 21.57 -7.47 5.51
C ASN A 37 22.91 -6.92 6.04
N ASN A 38 23.44 -5.89 5.39
CA ASN A 38 24.75 -5.34 5.75
C ASN A 38 24.75 -4.49 7.03
N ARG A 39 23.58 -4.24 7.62
CA ARG A 39 23.38 -3.37 8.80
C ARG A 39 22.62 -4.07 9.93
N PRO A 40 22.60 -3.49 11.15
CA PRO A 40 22.03 -4.15 12.33
C PRO A 40 20.49 -4.10 12.41
N VAL A 41 19.83 -3.30 11.56
CA VAL A 41 18.37 -3.16 11.55
C VAL A 41 17.78 -3.46 10.18
N LEU A 42 16.53 -3.93 10.18
CA LEU A 42 15.75 -4.21 8.98
C LEU A 42 14.83 -3.02 8.65
N GLY A 43 14.23 -3.03 7.45
CA GLY A 43 13.33 -1.97 6.95
C GLY A 43 13.99 -1.04 5.92
N GLY A 44 15.31 -1.06 5.79
CA GLY A 44 16.02 -0.23 4.81
C GLY A 44 15.83 1.25 5.12
N ASN A 45 15.35 2.05 4.15
CA ASN A 45 15.12 3.48 4.36
C ASN A 45 14.01 3.78 5.39
N SER A 46 13.14 2.81 5.72
CA SER A 46 12.11 2.99 6.76
C SER A 46 12.58 2.71 8.18
N SER A 47 13.79 2.16 8.33
CA SER A 47 14.37 1.86 9.63
C SER A 47 14.69 3.12 10.43
N SER A 48 15.00 2.95 11.71
CA SER A 48 15.47 4.04 12.58
C SER A 48 16.75 4.74 12.12
N GLU A 49 17.53 4.13 11.22
CA GLU A 49 18.77 4.69 10.66
C GLU A 49 18.54 5.82 9.65
N VAL A 50 17.39 5.82 8.95
CA VAL A 50 17.08 6.77 7.86
C VAL A 50 15.75 7.48 8.07
N ARG A 51 14.75 6.80 8.66
CA ARG A 51 13.44 7.35 9.09
C ARG A 51 12.59 7.94 7.96
N VAL A 52 12.69 7.38 6.76
CA VAL A 52 11.70 7.66 5.71
C VAL A 52 10.40 6.93 6.06
N TRP A 53 9.25 7.60 6.00
CA TRP A 53 7.98 6.93 6.26
C TRP A 53 7.65 5.90 5.17
N VAL A 54 6.89 4.87 5.52
CA VAL A 54 6.40 3.87 4.57
C VAL A 54 5.12 4.38 3.93
N CYS A 55 5.24 4.95 2.73
CA CYS A 55 4.12 5.23 1.84
C CYS A 55 3.93 4.11 0.82
N GLY A 56 2.79 4.15 0.13
CA GLY A 56 2.36 3.13 -0.81
C GLY A 56 1.31 3.62 -1.80
N ALA A 57 0.55 2.66 -2.32
CA ALA A 57 -0.48 2.88 -3.30
C ALA A 57 -1.62 3.79 -2.82
N THR A 58 -1.85 3.95 -1.51
CA THR A 58 -2.82 4.92 -0.97
C THR A 58 -2.51 6.36 -1.33
N ALA A 59 -1.23 6.70 -1.55
CA ALA A 59 -0.78 8.04 -1.88
C ALA A 59 -1.33 9.13 -0.95
N HIS A 60 -1.17 8.92 0.37
CA HIS A 60 -1.75 9.80 1.40
C HIS A 60 -3.26 9.98 1.26
N GLY A 61 -3.96 8.87 1.04
CA GLY A 61 -5.39 8.84 0.78
C GLY A 61 -5.82 9.42 -0.58
N THR A 62 -4.89 9.78 -1.46
CA THR A 62 -5.22 10.25 -2.83
C THR A 62 -5.78 9.14 -3.70
N GLN A 63 -5.40 7.89 -3.48
CA GLN A 63 -6.06 6.72 -4.07
C GLN A 63 -7.11 6.16 -3.10
N ARG A 64 -8.05 5.36 -3.62
CA ARG A 64 -9.14 4.76 -2.84
C ARG A 64 -9.01 3.26 -2.78
N TYR A 65 -9.31 2.68 -1.62
CA TYR A 65 -9.20 1.24 -1.37
C TYR A 65 -7.89 0.66 -1.92
N ALA A 66 -6.77 1.36 -1.70
CA ALA A 66 -5.48 1.06 -2.35
C ALA A 66 -4.41 0.56 -1.37
N ARG A 67 -4.68 0.49 -0.05
CA ARG A 67 -3.68 0.02 0.91
C ARG A 67 -3.21 -1.40 0.57
N GLU A 68 -1.91 -1.62 0.71
CA GLU A 68 -1.28 -2.91 0.55
C GLU A 68 -1.82 -3.92 1.59
N THR A 69 -2.12 -5.14 1.14
CA THR A 69 -2.48 -6.29 1.98
C THR A 69 -1.32 -7.30 2.00
N GLY A 70 -1.54 -8.52 2.48
CA GLY A 70 -0.47 -9.52 2.58
C GLY A 70 0.50 -9.17 3.70
N ILE A 71 1.79 -9.48 3.53
CA ILE A 71 2.80 -9.28 4.57
C ILE A 71 2.95 -7.80 4.93
N MET A 72 2.90 -6.89 3.96
CA MET A 72 2.96 -5.45 4.24
C MET A 72 1.72 -4.97 5.01
N GLY A 73 0.54 -5.51 4.69
CA GLY A 73 -0.69 -5.26 5.44
C GLY A 73 -0.60 -5.72 6.89
N GLU A 74 -0.03 -6.90 7.14
CA GLU A 74 0.24 -7.41 8.49
C GLU A 74 1.16 -6.45 9.27
N LEU A 75 2.23 -5.96 8.64
CA LEU A 75 3.17 -5.01 9.27
C LEU A 75 2.51 -3.66 9.59
N PHE A 76 1.66 -3.14 8.70
CA PHE A 76 0.93 -1.90 8.96
C PHE A 76 -0.02 -2.02 10.14
N VAL A 77 -0.83 -3.09 10.18
CA VAL A 77 -1.80 -3.33 11.25
C VAL A 77 -1.10 -3.59 12.59
N GLU A 78 0.00 -4.37 12.59
CA GLU A 78 0.81 -4.59 13.78
C GLU A 78 1.44 -3.29 14.31
N ASN A 79 1.96 -2.43 13.41
CA ASN A 79 2.51 -1.13 13.80
C ASN A 79 1.42 -0.21 14.36
N GLN A 80 0.25 -0.15 13.72
CA GLN A 80 -0.87 0.65 14.22
C GLN A 80 -1.29 0.23 15.63
N PHE A 81 -1.28 -1.08 15.92
CA PHE A 81 -1.64 -1.62 17.22
C PHE A 81 -0.59 -1.30 18.30
N ARG A 82 0.72 -1.45 17.99
CA ARG A 82 1.80 -1.37 18.99
C ARG A 82 2.55 -0.05 19.06
N ASN A 83 2.45 0.79 18.04
CA ASN A 83 3.34 1.93 17.83
C ASN A 83 2.58 3.20 17.42
N LYS A 84 1.47 3.52 18.11
CA LYS A 84 0.63 4.68 17.77
C LYS A 84 1.34 6.03 17.66
N ASP A 85 2.43 6.21 18.40
CA ASP A 85 3.20 7.46 18.40
C ASP A 85 4.24 7.52 17.27
N GLY A 86 4.35 6.48 16.44
CA GLY A 86 5.20 6.47 15.24
C GLY A 86 6.68 6.39 15.59
N ASN A 87 7.03 5.70 16.68
CA ASN A 87 8.40 5.60 17.13
C ASN A 87 9.22 4.71 16.17
N PRO A 88 10.31 5.20 15.59
CA PRO A 88 11.07 4.44 14.60
C PRO A 88 11.73 3.17 15.17
N TYR A 89 12.04 3.13 16.47
CA TYR A 89 12.63 1.93 17.09
C TYR A 89 11.59 0.85 17.37
N PHE A 90 10.33 1.22 17.61
CA PHE A 90 9.25 0.24 17.71
C PHE A 90 8.92 -0.35 16.34
N TRP A 91 8.98 0.47 15.29
CA TRP A 91 8.90 -0.02 13.91
C TRP A 91 10.00 -1.04 13.60
N ASP A 92 11.27 -0.76 13.95
CA ASP A 92 12.37 -1.73 13.77
C ASP A 92 12.06 -3.07 14.43
N MET A 93 11.46 -3.04 15.64
CA MET A 93 11.07 -4.25 16.37
C MET A 93 9.90 -4.99 15.71
N VAL A 94 8.89 -4.28 15.19
CA VAL A 94 7.78 -4.88 14.43
C VAL A 94 8.33 -5.67 13.23
N VAL A 95 9.24 -5.07 12.46
CA VAL A 95 9.85 -5.71 11.30
C VAL A 95 10.75 -6.89 11.70
N LEU A 96 11.57 -6.72 12.74
CA LEU A 96 12.47 -7.78 13.22
C LEU A 96 11.71 -8.99 13.77
N GLU A 97 10.64 -8.76 14.54
CA GLU A 97 9.82 -9.83 15.11
C GLU A 97 9.05 -10.58 14.03
N ALA A 98 8.54 -9.89 13.00
CA ALA A 98 7.92 -10.54 11.85
C ALA A 98 8.87 -11.52 11.14
N VAL A 99 10.14 -11.13 10.93
CA VAL A 99 11.15 -12.03 10.36
C VAL A 99 11.48 -13.18 11.30
N ARG A 100 11.65 -12.91 12.61
CA ARG A 100 12.02 -13.93 13.59
C ARG A 100 10.90 -14.93 13.90
N ALA A 101 9.65 -14.56 13.63
CA ALA A 101 8.53 -15.47 13.75
C ALA A 101 8.58 -16.62 12.72
N GLU A 102 9.34 -16.44 11.64
CA GLU A 102 9.44 -17.42 10.56
C GLU A 102 10.63 -18.38 10.79
N PRO A 103 10.39 -19.66 11.17
CA PRO A 103 11.46 -20.59 11.55
C PRO A 103 12.37 -21.01 10.39
N ASN A 104 11.92 -20.83 9.15
CA ASN A 104 12.69 -21.16 7.96
C ASN A 104 13.65 -20.04 7.52
N ILE A 105 13.68 -18.90 8.21
CA ILE A 105 14.60 -17.80 7.93
C ILE A 105 15.83 -17.89 8.82
N GLN A 106 17.00 -17.94 8.19
CA GLN A 106 18.29 -17.69 8.82
C GLN A 106 18.68 -16.23 8.56
N LEU A 107 18.63 -15.41 9.61
CA LEU A 107 18.90 -13.97 9.53
C LEU A 107 20.37 -13.64 9.79
N TYR A 108 21.00 -12.95 8.84
CA TYR A 108 22.40 -12.50 8.89
C TYR A 108 22.46 -10.96 8.82
N LEU A 109 22.41 -10.32 9.98
CA LEU A 109 22.62 -8.87 10.11
C LEU A 109 24.11 -8.52 10.11
N ASN A 110 24.45 -7.25 9.85
CA ASN A 110 25.83 -6.76 9.80
C ASN A 110 26.74 -7.59 8.86
N THR A 111 26.17 -8.12 7.78
CA THR A 111 26.87 -8.98 6.82
C THR A 111 26.88 -8.32 5.46
N ASP A 112 28.03 -7.74 5.10
CA ASP A 112 28.21 -7.02 3.84
C ASP A 112 28.59 -7.98 2.72
N VAL A 113 27.72 -8.14 1.72
CA VAL A 113 27.98 -8.97 0.54
C VAL A 113 28.73 -8.14 -0.50
N HIS A 114 29.90 -8.60 -0.91
CA HIS A 114 30.79 -7.86 -1.81
C HIS A 114 31.35 -8.71 -2.95
N GLU A 115 31.01 -10.00 -3.01
CA GLU A 115 31.46 -10.96 -4.01
C GLU A 115 30.28 -11.82 -4.46
N VAL A 116 30.16 -12.06 -5.76
CA VAL A 116 29.20 -13.01 -6.35
C VAL A 116 29.94 -13.87 -7.35
N GLU A 117 29.76 -15.18 -7.24
CA GLU A 117 30.24 -16.15 -8.21
C GLU A 117 29.08 -16.55 -9.13
N ALA A 118 29.24 -16.30 -10.42
CA ALA A 118 28.26 -16.67 -11.44
C ALA A 118 28.97 -17.26 -12.67
N ASP A 119 28.44 -18.38 -13.16
CA ASP A 119 28.97 -19.13 -14.30
C ASP A 119 28.00 -19.07 -15.50
N GLY A 120 28.43 -19.56 -16.65
CA GLY A 120 27.62 -19.65 -17.86
C GLY A 120 27.91 -18.55 -18.89
N GLU A 121 27.21 -18.61 -20.01
CA GLU A 121 27.33 -17.63 -21.08
C GLU A 121 26.76 -16.28 -20.65
N ALA A 122 27.24 -15.17 -21.23
CA ALA A 122 26.83 -13.82 -20.81
C ALA A 122 25.31 -13.54 -20.91
N HIS A 123 24.59 -14.30 -21.73
CA HIS A 123 23.15 -14.19 -21.94
C HIS A 123 22.33 -15.20 -21.12
N ASP A 124 22.98 -16.08 -20.35
CA ASP A 124 22.34 -17.13 -19.54
C ASP A 124 23.25 -17.54 -18.36
N ARG A 125 23.56 -16.56 -17.50
CA ARG A 125 24.39 -16.80 -16.31
C ARG A 125 23.59 -17.43 -15.18
N THR A 126 24.27 -18.17 -14.31
CA THR A 126 23.69 -18.72 -13.08
C THR A 126 24.56 -18.40 -11.88
N ILE A 127 23.98 -17.78 -10.85
CA ILE A 127 24.65 -17.50 -9.59
C ILE A 127 24.89 -18.81 -8.84
N ARG A 128 26.12 -19.02 -8.37
CA ARG A 128 26.54 -20.16 -7.54
C ARG A 128 26.67 -19.80 -6.08
N ALA A 129 27.15 -18.60 -5.79
CA ALA A 129 27.30 -18.11 -4.43
C ALA A 129 27.30 -16.59 -4.35
N ALA A 130 26.76 -16.06 -3.26
CA ALA A 130 27.05 -14.72 -2.77
C ALA A 130 27.96 -14.85 -1.55
N ILE A 131 28.97 -13.99 -1.43
CA ILE A 131 29.94 -14.04 -0.34
C ILE A 131 29.95 -12.70 0.38
N GLY A 132 29.81 -12.76 1.70
CA GLY A 132 29.83 -11.58 2.55
C GLY A 132 30.66 -11.73 3.80
N TRP A 133 30.99 -10.57 4.38
CA TRP A 133 31.75 -10.44 5.61
C TRP A 133 30.87 -9.89 6.73
N MET A 134 30.73 -10.69 7.79
CA MET A 134 30.17 -10.25 9.06
C MET A 134 31.29 -9.70 9.97
N MET A 135 31.52 -8.39 9.93
CA MET A 135 32.66 -7.73 10.59
C MET A 135 32.72 -8.02 12.08
N GLY A 136 31.62 -7.82 12.81
CA GLY A 136 31.58 -7.95 14.27
C GLY A 136 31.82 -9.37 14.81
N SER A 137 31.83 -10.39 13.94
CA SER A 137 32.11 -11.79 14.31
C SER A 137 33.27 -12.39 13.52
N GLU A 138 33.96 -11.59 12.71
CA GLU A 138 35.06 -12.03 11.84
C GLU A 138 34.71 -13.28 11.00
N ARG A 139 33.47 -13.37 10.49
CA ARG A 139 33.01 -14.47 9.65
C ARG A 139 33.01 -14.06 8.18
N ARG A 140 33.66 -14.85 7.33
CA ARG A 140 33.46 -14.83 5.87
C ARG A 140 32.49 -15.94 5.53
N ILE A 141 31.31 -15.56 5.04
CA ILE A 141 30.18 -16.46 4.84
C ILE A 141 29.91 -16.57 3.35
N ARG A 142 29.87 -17.81 2.85
CA ARG A 142 29.47 -18.16 1.50
C ARG A 142 28.03 -18.66 1.51
N PHE A 143 27.14 -18.00 0.79
CA PHE A 143 25.72 -18.35 0.68
C PHE A 143 25.47 -19.06 -0.66
N GLU A 144 25.20 -20.37 -0.60
CA GLU A 144 24.86 -21.21 -1.75
C GLU A 144 23.36 -21.51 -1.77
N SER A 145 22.67 -21.12 -2.85
CA SER A 145 21.23 -21.29 -3.00
C SER A 145 20.84 -21.63 -4.43
N ALA A 146 19.66 -22.23 -4.59
CA ALA A 146 19.12 -22.50 -5.92
C ALA A 146 18.64 -21.21 -6.60
N VAL A 147 18.03 -20.32 -5.83
CA VAL A 147 17.47 -19.04 -6.29
C VAL A 147 18.01 -17.88 -5.46
N TYR A 148 18.29 -16.76 -6.12
CA TYR A 148 18.78 -15.52 -5.49
C TYR A 148 17.81 -14.38 -5.73
N LEU A 149 17.63 -13.52 -4.72
CA LEU A 149 16.93 -12.26 -4.84
C LEU A 149 17.88 -11.11 -4.51
N ASP A 150 18.08 -10.22 -5.48
CA ASP A 150 18.67 -8.91 -5.21
C ASP A 150 17.59 -7.99 -4.64
N CYS A 151 17.80 -7.57 -3.40
CA CYS A 151 16.98 -6.61 -2.68
C CYS A 151 17.87 -5.53 -2.04
N THR A 152 19.09 -5.34 -2.56
CA THR A 152 20.10 -4.43 -1.98
C THR A 152 19.74 -2.96 -2.19
N GLY A 153 18.79 -2.66 -3.09
CA GLY A 153 18.37 -1.31 -3.46
C GLY A 153 19.31 -0.64 -4.47
N ASP A 154 20.62 -0.90 -4.37
CA ASP A 154 21.64 -0.42 -5.32
C ASP A 154 21.91 -1.43 -6.46
N GLY A 155 21.25 -2.59 -6.45
CA GLY A 155 21.42 -3.66 -7.43
C GLY A 155 22.84 -4.25 -7.44
N LEU A 156 23.45 -4.44 -6.27
CA LEU A 156 24.84 -4.89 -6.15
C LEU A 156 25.02 -6.35 -6.58
N VAL A 157 24.12 -7.24 -6.15
CA VAL A 157 24.25 -8.68 -6.38
C VAL A 157 24.07 -9.00 -7.85
N GLY A 158 23.05 -8.44 -8.49
CA GLY A 158 22.84 -8.62 -9.92
C GLY A 158 23.95 -7.98 -10.75
N PHE A 159 24.48 -6.82 -10.35
CA PHE A 159 25.64 -6.22 -11.00
C PHE A 159 26.85 -7.17 -10.98
N LEU A 160 27.20 -7.70 -9.80
CA LEU A 160 28.31 -8.64 -9.65
C LEU A 160 28.06 -9.97 -10.36
N ALA A 161 26.80 -10.41 -10.48
CA ALA A 161 26.42 -11.59 -11.25
C ALA A 161 26.56 -11.39 -12.78
N GLY A 162 26.59 -10.14 -13.26
CA GLY A 162 26.59 -9.79 -14.68
C GLY A 162 25.18 -9.59 -15.28
N ALA A 163 24.18 -9.30 -14.46
CA ALA A 163 22.84 -8.94 -14.93
C ALA A 163 22.89 -7.62 -15.73
N LYS A 164 22.11 -7.53 -16.80
CA LYS A 164 21.93 -6.27 -17.54
C LYS A 164 21.19 -5.26 -16.69
N TYR A 165 21.63 -4.01 -16.71
CA TYR A 165 21.03 -2.91 -15.98
C TYR A 165 21.13 -1.59 -16.75
N ARG A 166 20.39 -0.60 -16.26
CA ARG A 166 20.37 0.80 -16.71
C ARG A 166 20.71 1.72 -15.55
N LEU A 167 21.24 2.90 -15.90
CA LEU A 167 21.49 4.02 -15.01
C LEU A 167 20.93 5.29 -15.67
N GLY A 168 20.54 6.25 -14.85
CA GLY A 168 20.10 7.56 -15.32
C GLY A 168 18.71 7.54 -15.97
N ARG A 169 18.50 8.34 -17.01
CA ARG A 169 17.19 8.50 -17.67
C ARG A 169 17.25 8.05 -19.11
N GLU A 170 16.27 7.28 -19.53
CA GLU A 170 16.12 6.85 -20.92
C GLU A 170 15.65 8.00 -21.81
N ALA A 171 15.96 7.91 -23.11
CA ALA A 171 15.48 8.90 -24.08
C ALA A 171 13.98 8.74 -24.33
N ARG A 172 13.26 9.85 -24.48
CA ARG A 172 11.82 9.91 -24.80
C ARG A 172 11.43 9.00 -25.95
N ALA A 173 12.25 8.94 -27.00
CA ALA A 173 11.97 8.14 -28.19
C ALA A 173 12.04 6.62 -27.96
N GLU A 174 12.66 6.15 -26.87
CA GLU A 174 12.83 4.73 -26.59
C GLU A 174 11.52 4.05 -26.19
N PHE A 175 10.74 4.69 -25.31
CA PHE A 175 9.48 4.17 -24.80
C PHE A 175 8.27 5.07 -25.12
N GLY A 176 8.48 6.21 -25.77
CA GLY A 176 7.44 7.20 -26.03
C GLY A 176 6.93 7.86 -24.75
N GLU A 177 7.81 8.14 -23.78
CA GLU A 177 7.46 8.68 -22.47
C GLU A 177 7.54 10.21 -22.48
N GLU A 178 6.41 10.89 -22.33
CA GLU A 178 6.34 12.36 -22.39
C GLU A 178 7.29 13.04 -21.39
N TRP A 179 7.43 12.47 -20.19
CA TRP A 179 8.25 13.03 -19.10
C TRP A 179 9.72 12.64 -19.18
N ALA A 180 10.11 11.77 -20.11
CA ALA A 180 11.51 11.44 -20.35
C ALA A 180 12.23 12.57 -21.12
N PRO A 181 13.57 12.73 -20.92
CA PRO A 181 14.37 13.70 -21.66
C PRO A 181 14.49 13.35 -23.14
N GLU A 182 14.80 14.32 -24.00
CA GLU A 182 14.95 14.07 -25.45
C GLU A 182 16.08 13.09 -25.78
N ALA A 183 17.18 13.16 -25.03
CA ALA A 183 18.32 12.26 -25.11
C ALA A 183 18.55 11.61 -23.75
N ALA A 184 19.04 10.37 -23.76
CA ALA A 184 19.39 9.66 -22.54
C ALA A 184 20.58 10.34 -21.83
N ASP A 185 20.57 10.31 -20.50
CA ASP A 185 21.63 10.86 -19.66
C ASP A 185 21.79 10.06 -18.36
N GLU A 186 22.80 10.40 -17.56
CA GLU A 186 23.14 9.70 -16.31
C GLU A 186 22.48 10.34 -15.07
N ILE A 187 21.49 11.22 -15.25
CA ILE A 187 20.85 11.94 -14.15
C ILE A 187 19.88 11.02 -13.39
N MET A 188 19.91 11.08 -12.07
CA MET A 188 19.09 10.26 -11.17
C MET A 188 18.30 11.15 -10.20
N LEU A 189 17.42 10.55 -9.42
CA LEU A 189 16.87 11.16 -8.21
C LEU A 189 17.97 11.29 -7.14
N GLY A 190 17.95 12.39 -6.37
CA GLY A 190 18.91 12.64 -5.31
C GLY A 190 18.69 11.74 -4.09
N SER A 191 19.64 11.81 -3.15
CA SER A 191 19.51 11.15 -1.85
C SER A 191 18.98 12.12 -0.82
N THR A 192 18.21 11.62 0.14
CA THR A 192 17.62 12.42 1.23
C THR A 192 18.34 12.18 2.56
N LEU A 193 18.52 13.23 3.35
CA LEU A 193 18.83 13.12 4.78
C LEU A 193 17.80 13.90 5.59
N LEU A 194 17.45 13.36 6.75
CA LEU A 194 16.43 13.91 7.62
C LEU A 194 17.04 14.31 8.98
N PHE A 195 16.33 15.17 9.70
CA PHE A 195 16.66 15.51 11.08
C PHE A 195 15.39 15.65 11.92
N TYR A 196 15.56 15.49 13.23
CA TYR A 196 14.52 15.64 14.23
C TYR A 196 14.99 16.61 15.32
N THR A 197 14.05 17.37 15.83
CA THR A 197 14.20 18.37 16.88
C THR A 197 13.22 18.06 18.00
N LYS A 198 13.51 18.58 19.20
CA LYS A 198 12.60 18.51 20.33
C LYS A 198 12.70 19.73 21.21
N ASP A 199 11.65 19.98 21.97
CA ASP A 199 11.67 20.95 23.07
C ASP A 199 12.44 20.36 24.26
N ALA A 200 13.49 21.05 24.71
CA ALA A 200 14.28 20.67 25.88
C ALA A 200 13.66 21.14 27.21
N GLY A 201 12.61 21.96 27.17
CA GLY A 201 11.97 22.58 28.33
C GLY A 201 12.78 23.72 28.98
N HIS A 202 13.90 24.10 28.38
CA HIS A 202 14.74 25.22 28.82
C HIS A 202 15.47 25.84 27.62
N PRO A 203 15.92 27.11 27.71
CA PRO A 203 16.67 27.74 26.63
C PRO A 203 17.93 26.94 26.26
N VAL A 204 18.11 26.69 24.96
CA VAL A 204 19.28 25.99 24.41
C VAL A 204 20.05 26.94 23.52
N LYS A 205 21.34 27.16 23.80
CA LYS A 205 22.22 27.89 22.88
C LYS A 205 22.76 26.95 21.81
N TYR A 206 22.69 27.35 20.54
CA TYR A 206 23.31 26.62 19.43
C TYR A 206 24.45 27.42 18.81
N THR A 207 25.52 26.74 18.41
CA THR A 207 26.61 27.31 17.63
C THR A 207 26.88 26.36 16.48
N PRO A 208 26.66 26.78 15.23
CA PRO A 208 26.73 25.88 14.09
C PRO A 208 28.15 25.35 13.88
N PRO A 209 28.30 24.09 13.42
CA PRO A 209 29.61 23.58 12.99
C PRO A 209 30.10 24.38 11.79
N ARG A 210 31.43 24.43 11.58
CA ARG A 210 32.04 25.21 10.49
C ARG A 210 31.58 24.79 9.09
N MET A 211 31.09 23.56 8.95
CA MET A 211 30.57 23.03 7.69
C MET A 211 29.14 23.51 7.37
N ALA A 212 28.40 24.05 8.34
CA ALA A 212 27.04 24.52 8.11
C ALA A 212 27.04 25.66 7.08
N ILE A 213 26.22 25.55 6.04
CA ILE A 213 26.06 26.64 5.09
C ILE A 213 25.19 27.74 5.70
N ASP A 214 25.47 28.97 5.29
CA ASP A 214 24.58 30.09 5.56
C ASP A 214 23.41 30.04 4.55
N VAL A 215 22.33 29.38 4.94
CA VAL A 215 21.16 29.18 4.06
C VAL A 215 20.53 30.50 3.61
N THR A 216 20.75 31.61 4.32
CA THR A 216 20.24 32.94 3.91
C THR A 216 20.90 33.48 2.64
N LYS A 217 22.02 32.89 2.22
CA LYS A 217 22.70 33.17 0.96
C LYS A 217 22.33 32.20 -0.16
N THR A 218 21.33 31.36 0.07
CA THR A 218 20.81 30.38 -0.89
C THR A 218 19.34 30.67 -1.20
N THR A 219 18.78 29.96 -2.17
CA THR A 219 17.34 30.00 -2.49
C THR A 219 16.48 29.23 -1.49
N ILE A 220 17.07 28.47 -0.56
CA ILE A 220 16.36 27.53 0.32
C ILE A 220 15.28 28.24 1.17
N PRO A 221 15.56 29.33 1.91
CA PRO A 221 14.55 29.96 2.77
C PRO A 221 13.40 30.62 1.99
N GLU A 222 13.59 30.90 0.70
CA GLU A 222 12.59 31.50 -0.18
C GLU A 222 11.74 30.45 -0.89
N ARG A 223 12.34 29.30 -1.23
CA ARG A 223 11.76 28.28 -2.11
C ARG A 223 11.32 27.02 -1.40
N ARG A 224 11.66 26.86 -0.12
CA ARG A 224 11.31 25.70 0.69
C ARG A 224 10.64 26.16 1.98
N ILE A 225 9.71 25.35 2.47
CA ILE A 225 9.01 25.62 3.73
C ILE A 225 9.87 25.16 4.89
N ILE A 226 10.20 26.09 5.80
CA ILE A 226 10.91 25.83 7.05
C ILE A 226 10.03 26.27 8.21
N ARG A 227 9.84 25.41 9.21
CA ARG A 227 9.01 25.69 10.41
C ARG A 227 9.67 25.07 11.65
N SER A 228 9.54 25.74 12.81
CA SER A 228 10.16 25.28 14.07
C SER A 228 9.51 24.07 14.75
N GLY A 229 8.48 23.46 14.15
CA GLY A 229 7.86 22.22 14.64
C GLY A 229 7.87 21.06 13.63
N ASP A 230 8.29 21.32 12.39
CA ASP A 230 8.38 20.28 11.36
C ASP A 230 9.58 19.37 11.67
N ASN A 231 9.45 18.07 11.38
CA ASN A 231 10.45 17.06 11.67
C ASN A 231 10.47 15.97 10.60
N GLY A 232 11.61 15.31 10.44
CA GLY A 232 11.74 14.13 9.59
C GLY A 232 11.26 14.40 8.17
N CYS A 233 10.36 13.54 7.70
CA CYS A 233 9.82 13.60 6.34
C CYS A 233 9.00 14.85 6.00
N ALA A 234 8.65 15.73 6.95
CA ALA A 234 8.19 17.09 6.61
C ALA A 234 9.24 17.87 5.78
N TYR A 235 10.51 17.46 5.93
CA TYR A 235 11.67 17.93 5.17
C TYR A 235 12.13 16.93 4.10
N TRP A 236 11.22 16.16 3.49
CA TRP A 236 11.53 15.19 2.44
C TRP A 236 12.33 15.77 1.26
N TRP A 237 12.21 17.08 1.04
CA TRP A 237 12.88 17.86 0.00
C TRP A 237 14.34 18.20 0.31
N ILE A 238 14.85 17.86 1.51
CA ILE A 238 16.29 17.92 1.82
C ILE A 238 16.96 16.78 1.07
N GLU A 239 17.14 17.02 -0.22
CA GLU A 239 17.63 16.08 -1.21
C GLU A 239 18.72 16.73 -2.05
N TRP A 240 19.72 15.95 -2.44
CA TRP A 240 20.77 16.37 -3.34
C TRP A 240 21.50 15.16 -3.93
N GLY A 241 22.21 15.36 -5.03
CA GLY A 241 23.06 14.33 -5.64
C GLY A 241 22.52 13.69 -6.91
N GLY A 242 21.43 14.20 -7.50
CA GLY A 242 20.85 13.64 -8.73
C GLY A 242 21.75 13.79 -9.97
N GLU A 243 22.74 14.69 -9.93
CA GLU A 243 23.75 14.87 -10.98
C GLU A 243 25.08 14.14 -10.66
N HIS A 244 25.10 13.32 -9.60
CA HIS A 244 26.26 12.61 -9.11
C HIS A 244 26.02 11.09 -9.11
N ASP A 245 27.09 10.31 -9.05
CA ASP A 245 26.96 8.86 -8.89
C ASP A 245 26.62 8.56 -7.43
N ALA A 246 25.36 8.22 -7.15
CA ALA A 246 24.85 8.04 -5.80
C ALA A 246 25.64 7.01 -4.97
N VAL A 247 26.32 6.05 -5.60
CA VAL A 247 27.15 5.06 -4.90
C VAL A 247 28.59 5.54 -4.73
N HIS A 248 29.23 6.05 -5.78
CA HIS A 248 30.63 6.48 -5.70
C HIS A 248 30.81 7.81 -4.93
N ASP A 249 29.86 8.73 -5.03
CA ASP A 249 29.87 10.03 -4.36
C ASP A 249 29.07 10.03 -3.04
N ASN A 250 28.70 8.86 -2.49
CA ASN A 250 27.85 8.74 -1.31
C ASN A 250 28.27 9.63 -0.12
N GLU A 251 29.57 9.62 0.21
CA GLU A 251 30.11 10.41 1.33
C GLU A 251 30.04 11.91 1.06
N ARG A 252 30.29 12.31 -0.19
CA ARG A 252 30.17 13.71 -0.63
C ARG A 252 28.72 14.19 -0.54
N ILE A 253 27.78 13.36 -1.01
CA ILE A 253 26.34 13.65 -0.94
C ILE A 253 25.90 13.77 0.52
N ARG A 254 26.35 12.88 1.40
CA ARG A 254 26.10 12.99 2.85
C ARG A 254 26.61 14.30 3.42
N ASP A 255 27.87 14.64 3.18
CA ASP A 255 28.51 15.81 3.79
C ASP A 255 27.86 17.12 3.31
N GLU A 256 27.46 17.17 2.02
CA GLU A 256 26.69 18.29 1.48
C GLU A 256 25.32 18.41 2.17
N LEU A 257 24.57 17.31 2.28
CA LEU A 257 23.26 17.30 2.96
C LEU A 257 23.38 17.65 4.45
N TRP A 258 24.45 17.23 5.13
CA TRP A 258 24.74 17.66 6.51
C TRP A 258 24.96 19.17 6.58
N SER A 259 25.74 19.75 5.67
CA SER A 259 25.95 21.20 5.62
C SER A 259 24.62 21.97 5.54
N VAL A 260 23.70 21.47 4.70
CA VAL A 260 22.34 22.01 4.52
C VAL A 260 21.52 21.86 5.80
N ILE A 261 21.47 20.67 6.41
CA ILE A 261 20.70 20.42 7.64
C ILE A 261 21.17 21.33 8.78
N TYR A 262 22.48 21.39 9.02
CA TYR A 262 23.01 22.23 10.09
C TYR A 262 22.83 23.72 9.81
N GLY A 263 22.81 24.12 8.53
CA GLY A 263 22.48 25.47 8.09
C GLY A 263 21.00 25.82 8.27
N ILE A 264 20.09 24.90 7.94
CA ILE A 264 18.64 25.05 8.19
C ILE A 264 18.38 25.16 9.69
N TRP A 265 19.02 24.29 10.51
CA TRP A 265 18.88 24.35 11.95
C TRP A 265 19.46 25.66 12.53
N ASP A 266 20.60 26.13 12.02
CA ASP A 266 21.15 27.44 12.41
C ASP A 266 20.16 28.57 12.11
N TYR A 267 19.53 28.55 10.93
CA TYR A 267 18.51 29.51 10.56
C TYR A 267 17.29 29.44 11.47
N ILE A 268 16.76 28.25 11.75
CA ILE A 268 15.65 28.07 12.71
C ILE A 268 16.03 28.64 14.08
N LYS A 269 17.24 28.32 14.55
CA LYS A 269 17.63 28.52 15.94
C LYS A 269 18.16 29.92 16.25
N ASN A 270 18.84 30.56 15.29
CA ASN A 270 19.60 31.79 15.52
C ASN A 270 19.10 32.99 14.70
N SER A 271 18.19 32.83 13.73
CA SER A 271 17.75 33.97 12.91
C SER A 271 16.76 34.91 13.61
N GLY A 272 16.21 34.50 14.76
CA GLY A 272 15.14 35.22 15.46
C GLY A 272 13.78 35.22 14.74
N LYS A 273 13.58 34.36 13.73
CA LYS A 273 12.32 34.28 12.95
C LYS A 273 11.37 33.18 13.42
N PHE A 274 11.80 32.35 14.36
CA PHE A 274 11.08 31.17 14.81
C PHE A 274 11.05 31.13 16.33
N ASP A 275 9.97 30.60 16.89
CA ASP A 275 9.93 30.24 18.30
C ASP A 275 10.68 28.92 18.49
N ALA A 276 11.98 29.04 18.73
CA ALA A 276 12.90 27.91 18.82
C ALA A 276 13.82 27.99 20.03
N ASP A 277 13.61 28.91 20.97
CA ASP A 277 14.51 29.19 22.10
C ASP A 277 14.80 27.96 22.97
N ASN A 278 13.80 27.11 23.19
CA ASN A 278 13.94 25.88 23.96
C ASN A 278 14.19 24.63 23.10
N MET A 279 14.16 24.77 21.77
CA MET A 279 14.33 23.65 20.85
C MET A 279 15.81 23.24 20.73
N THR A 280 16.05 21.93 20.61
CA THR A 280 17.36 21.33 20.32
C THR A 280 17.26 20.31 19.19
N LEU A 281 18.37 20.07 18.48
CA LEU A 281 18.50 18.88 17.62
C LEU A 281 18.48 17.62 18.48
N GLU A 282 17.65 16.67 18.09
CA GLU A 282 17.58 15.34 18.70
C GLU A 282 18.32 14.29 17.87
N TRP A 283 18.19 14.34 16.55
CA TRP A 283 18.77 13.36 15.65
C TRP A 283 19.03 13.97 14.28
N VAL A 284 20.13 13.55 13.64
CA VAL A 284 20.46 13.86 12.26
C VAL A 284 20.86 12.54 11.59
N GLY A 285 20.25 12.24 10.44
CA GLY A 285 20.55 11.02 9.69
C GLY A 285 22.03 10.97 9.29
N SER A 286 22.64 9.80 9.41
CA SER A 286 24.05 9.58 9.03
C SER A 286 24.21 8.84 7.71
N LEU A 287 23.14 8.22 7.22
CA LEU A 287 23.13 7.44 5.99
C LEU A 287 22.17 8.11 4.99
N PRO A 288 22.66 8.56 3.82
CA PRO A 288 21.78 9.07 2.78
C PRO A 288 20.75 8.02 2.36
N GLY A 289 19.48 8.39 2.40
CA GLY A 289 18.40 7.60 1.84
C GLY A 289 18.43 7.69 0.33
N LYS A 290 19.25 6.85 -0.32
CA LYS A 290 19.33 6.75 -1.78
C LYS A 290 17.95 6.43 -2.37
N ARG A 291 17.55 7.20 -3.39
CA ARG A 291 16.27 7.01 -4.08
C ARG A 291 16.38 6.16 -5.32
N GLU A 292 17.50 6.21 -6.03
CA GLU A 292 17.70 5.59 -7.33
C GLU A 292 19.14 5.15 -7.50
N TYR A 293 19.34 4.01 -8.18
CA TYR A 293 20.62 3.66 -8.77
C TYR A 293 20.39 2.69 -9.95
N ARG A 294 20.93 1.46 -9.89
CA ARG A 294 20.76 0.47 -10.96
C ARG A 294 19.32 -0.02 -11.02
N ARG A 295 18.73 0.04 -12.23
CA ARG A 295 17.50 -0.68 -12.58
C ARG A 295 17.87 -1.83 -13.50
N PHE A 296 17.60 -3.06 -13.09
CA PHE A 296 17.92 -4.23 -13.91
C PHE A 296 16.98 -4.35 -15.10
N VAL A 297 17.39 -5.10 -16.11
CA VAL A 297 16.57 -5.40 -17.29
C VAL A 297 15.98 -6.79 -17.15
N GLY A 298 14.66 -6.84 -17.05
CA GLY A 298 13.88 -8.07 -17.18
C GLY A 298 13.34 -8.26 -18.58
N ASP A 299 12.42 -9.22 -18.74
CA ASP A 299 11.73 -9.47 -20.00
C ASP A 299 10.72 -8.37 -20.37
N TYR A 300 10.40 -7.51 -19.40
CA TYR A 300 9.61 -6.30 -19.64
C TYR A 300 10.14 -5.14 -18.80
N VAL A 301 10.22 -3.97 -19.43
CA VAL A 301 10.53 -2.70 -18.76
C VAL A 301 9.22 -1.93 -18.61
N LEU A 302 8.71 -1.83 -17.38
CA LEU A 302 7.53 -1.03 -17.08
C LEU A 302 7.84 0.45 -17.35
N ASN A 303 6.92 1.17 -18.02
CA ASN A 303 7.13 2.55 -18.45
C ASN A 303 5.92 3.46 -18.15
N GLN A 304 6.09 4.77 -18.30
CA GLN A 304 5.08 5.81 -18.02
C GLN A 304 3.72 5.48 -18.64
N ASN A 305 3.72 5.02 -19.90
CA ASN A 305 2.48 4.77 -20.63
C ASN A 305 1.67 3.64 -19.98
N ASP A 306 2.34 2.62 -19.45
CA ASP A 306 1.66 1.54 -18.73
C ASP A 306 1.04 2.02 -17.42
N ILE A 307 1.71 2.92 -16.71
CA ILE A 307 1.22 3.51 -15.45
C ILE A 307 -0.05 4.33 -15.71
N LEU A 308 0.02 5.27 -16.66
CA LEU A 308 -1.09 6.20 -16.94
C LEU A 308 -2.29 5.50 -17.58
N ALA A 309 -2.04 4.51 -18.44
CA ALA A 309 -3.12 3.73 -19.05
C ALA A 309 -3.74 2.72 -18.07
N GLN A 310 -3.19 2.58 -16.85
CA GLN A 310 -3.53 1.52 -15.90
C GLN A 310 -3.56 0.17 -16.61
N ARG A 311 -2.47 -0.14 -17.32
CA ARG A 311 -2.43 -1.28 -18.23
C ARG A 311 -2.67 -2.58 -17.46
N GLU A 312 -3.67 -3.33 -17.90
CA GLU A 312 -3.88 -4.67 -17.39
C GLU A 312 -2.83 -5.61 -18.01
N PHE A 313 -2.14 -6.35 -17.15
CA PHE A 313 -1.19 -7.39 -17.54
C PHE A 313 -1.74 -8.75 -17.14
N ASP A 314 -1.66 -9.73 -18.05
CA ASP A 314 -2.01 -11.13 -17.75
C ASP A 314 -1.10 -11.71 -16.67
N ASP A 315 0.16 -11.27 -16.64
CA ASP A 315 1.18 -11.68 -15.68
C ASP A 315 1.34 -10.71 -14.49
N ARG A 316 0.31 -9.92 -14.17
CA ARG A 316 0.31 -9.05 -12.98
C ARG A 316 0.50 -9.87 -11.71
N VAL A 317 1.35 -9.37 -10.81
CA VAL A 317 1.64 -10.00 -9.51
C VAL A 317 1.74 -9.00 -8.35
N ALA A 318 1.83 -7.71 -8.65
CA ALA A 318 1.82 -6.63 -7.67
C ALA A 318 1.16 -5.38 -8.28
N PHE A 319 1.04 -4.32 -7.49
CA PHE A 319 0.41 -3.08 -7.91
C PHE A 319 1.03 -1.88 -7.19
N GLY A 320 0.75 -0.68 -7.70
CA GLY A 320 1.09 0.59 -7.06
C GLY A 320 0.02 1.64 -7.34
N GLY A 321 0.10 2.77 -6.64
CA GLY A 321 -0.88 3.86 -6.75
C GLY A 321 -0.33 5.25 -6.41
N TRP A 322 0.95 5.33 -6.04
CA TRP A 322 1.65 6.61 -5.94
C TRP A 322 1.70 7.28 -7.32
N SER A 323 1.72 8.60 -7.35
CA SER A 323 2.00 9.34 -8.57
C SER A 323 3.37 8.97 -9.13
N ILE A 324 3.59 9.20 -10.43
CA ILE A 324 4.93 9.39 -10.96
C ILE A 324 5.51 10.63 -10.27
N ASP A 325 6.40 10.40 -9.30
CA ASP A 325 6.99 11.41 -8.42
C ASP A 325 8.48 11.60 -8.77
N LEU A 326 8.75 12.64 -9.57
CA LEU A 326 10.08 12.99 -10.05
C LEU A 326 10.59 14.25 -9.36
N HIS A 327 11.84 14.21 -8.91
CA HIS A 327 12.50 15.28 -8.14
C HIS A 327 13.51 15.99 -9.04
N PRO A 328 13.71 17.30 -8.89
CA PRO A 328 14.74 18.00 -9.64
C PRO A 328 16.12 17.49 -9.22
N PRO A 329 17.05 17.23 -10.14
CA PRO A 329 18.32 16.58 -9.82
C PRO A 329 19.25 17.47 -8.96
N GLN A 330 19.07 18.79 -9.00
CA GLN A 330 19.75 19.75 -8.11
C GLN A 330 19.16 19.78 -6.69
N GLY A 331 18.03 19.10 -6.45
CA GLY A 331 17.40 18.91 -5.16
C GLY A 331 17.07 20.20 -4.41
N VAL A 332 17.61 20.35 -3.21
CA VAL A 332 17.36 21.49 -2.33
C VAL A 332 17.77 22.84 -2.92
N TYR A 333 18.69 22.84 -3.89
CA TYR A 333 19.16 24.03 -4.61
C TYR A 333 18.35 24.37 -5.87
N ALA A 334 17.45 23.47 -6.29
CA ALA A 334 16.65 23.69 -7.49
C ALA A 334 15.72 24.91 -7.34
N THR A 335 15.64 25.72 -8.40
CA THR A 335 14.72 26.86 -8.47
C THR A 335 13.27 26.44 -8.72
N GLU A 336 13.07 25.23 -9.23
CA GLU A 336 11.77 24.61 -9.46
C GLU A 336 11.14 24.11 -8.15
N SER A 337 9.92 23.59 -8.27
CA SER A 337 9.25 22.84 -7.20
C SER A 337 10.10 21.64 -6.75
N GLY A 338 9.91 21.20 -5.50
CA GLY A 338 10.67 20.08 -4.93
C GLY A 338 10.35 18.72 -5.58
N SER A 339 9.18 18.59 -6.21
CA SER A 339 8.79 17.42 -6.99
C SER A 339 7.73 17.75 -8.04
N LYS A 340 7.57 16.85 -9.02
CA LYS A 340 6.51 16.82 -10.02
C LYS A 340 5.72 15.51 -9.89
N HIS A 341 4.40 15.63 -9.88
CA HIS A 341 3.46 14.54 -9.63
C HIS A 341 2.48 14.36 -10.79
N LEU A 342 2.36 13.13 -11.27
CA LEU A 342 1.34 12.71 -12.21
C LEU A 342 0.69 11.41 -11.74
N PHE A 343 -0.61 11.48 -11.48
CA PHE A 343 -1.43 10.38 -11.01
C PHE A 343 -2.18 9.70 -12.17
N PRO A 344 -2.22 8.37 -12.21
CA PRO A 344 -3.31 7.65 -12.87
C PRO A 344 -4.62 7.83 -12.10
N ASP A 345 -5.77 7.64 -12.75
CA ASP A 345 -7.11 7.79 -12.13
C ASP A 345 -7.45 6.70 -11.09
N GLY A 346 -6.60 5.67 -10.98
CA GLY A 346 -6.67 4.58 -10.02
C GLY A 346 -5.30 3.91 -9.88
N ILE A 347 -5.26 2.66 -9.41
CA ILE A 347 -4.01 1.91 -9.28
C ILE A 347 -3.46 1.43 -10.64
N TYR A 348 -2.19 1.06 -10.68
CA TYR A 348 -1.54 0.38 -11.81
C TYR A 348 -0.96 -0.98 -11.38
N HIS A 349 -0.64 -1.85 -12.35
CA HIS A 349 -0.13 -3.20 -12.10
C HIS A 349 1.36 -3.35 -12.44
N VAL A 350 2.03 -4.26 -11.74
CA VAL A 350 3.41 -4.66 -12.00
C VAL A 350 3.43 -6.12 -12.49
N PRO A 351 3.95 -6.38 -13.71
CA PRO A 351 4.01 -7.72 -14.28
C PRO A 351 5.21 -8.52 -13.74
N PHE A 352 5.06 -9.83 -13.62
CA PHE A 352 6.08 -10.73 -13.03
C PHE A 352 7.39 -10.72 -13.83
N ARG A 353 7.29 -10.56 -15.15
CA ARG A 353 8.46 -10.42 -16.05
C ARG A 353 9.30 -9.16 -15.85
N SER A 354 8.86 -8.22 -15.00
CA SER A 354 9.68 -7.11 -14.51
C SER A 354 10.48 -7.44 -13.24
N LEU A 355 10.28 -8.64 -12.65
CA LEU A 355 10.87 -9.05 -11.37
C LEU A 355 11.98 -10.11 -11.51
N TYR A 356 12.39 -10.46 -12.72
CA TYR A 356 13.52 -11.38 -12.95
C TYR A 356 14.44 -10.90 -14.05
N SER A 357 15.71 -11.34 -14.00
CA SER A 357 16.73 -10.89 -14.93
C SER A 357 16.56 -11.50 -16.31
N VAL A 358 16.79 -10.70 -17.35
CA VAL A 358 16.79 -11.19 -18.72
C VAL A 358 17.95 -12.16 -19.01
N ASN A 359 19.07 -12.08 -18.28
CA ASN A 359 20.29 -12.83 -18.58
C ASN A 359 20.96 -13.54 -17.38
N VAL A 360 20.33 -13.53 -16.20
CA VAL A 360 20.77 -14.34 -15.04
C VAL A 360 19.61 -15.23 -14.61
N SER A 361 19.70 -16.52 -14.93
CA SER A 361 18.56 -17.45 -14.97
C SER A 361 17.97 -17.83 -13.61
N ASN A 362 18.73 -17.70 -12.52
CA ASN A 362 18.26 -17.99 -11.17
C ASN A 362 18.15 -16.76 -10.26
N MET A 363 18.03 -15.56 -10.85
CA MET A 363 17.94 -14.30 -10.12
C MET A 363 16.59 -13.61 -10.33
N LEU A 364 15.91 -13.33 -9.22
CA LEU A 364 14.86 -12.32 -9.14
C LEU A 364 15.41 -11.01 -8.56
N MET A 365 14.68 -9.92 -8.78
CA MET A 365 14.96 -8.58 -8.29
C MET A 365 13.70 -8.04 -7.61
N ALA A 366 13.85 -7.38 -6.46
CA ALA A 366 12.72 -6.82 -5.75
C ALA A 366 13.08 -5.55 -5.00
N GLY A 367 12.29 -4.50 -5.23
CA GLY A 367 12.48 -3.19 -4.64
C GLY A 367 12.71 -2.13 -5.71
N ARG A 368 13.77 -1.35 -5.56
CA ARG A 368 14.08 -0.21 -6.44
C ARG A 368 14.87 -0.62 -7.69
N ASP A 369 15.37 -1.84 -7.72
CA ASP A 369 16.22 -2.39 -8.77
C ASP A 369 15.44 -3.19 -9.82
N ILE A 370 14.10 -3.24 -9.72
CA ILE A 370 13.24 -3.90 -10.70
C ILE A 370 13.35 -3.28 -12.11
N SER A 371 12.83 -4.01 -13.09
CA SER A 371 12.82 -3.59 -14.49
C SER A 371 11.73 -2.55 -14.80
N ALA A 372 12.12 -1.29 -14.71
CA ALA A 372 11.31 -0.12 -15.05
C ALA A 372 12.16 1.00 -15.71
N SER A 373 11.53 1.85 -16.53
CA SER A 373 12.13 3.12 -16.98
C SER A 373 12.30 4.07 -15.80
N HIS A 374 13.14 5.10 -15.93
CA HIS A 374 13.31 6.14 -14.92
C HIS A 374 11.98 6.83 -14.58
N VAL A 375 11.12 7.06 -15.57
CA VAL A 375 9.84 7.73 -15.34
C VAL A 375 8.89 6.83 -14.55
N ALA A 376 8.69 5.58 -14.95
CA ALA A 376 7.85 4.64 -14.19
C ALA A 376 8.44 4.33 -12.81
N PHE A 377 9.77 4.33 -12.68
CA PHE A 377 10.46 4.17 -11.42
C PHE A 377 10.04 5.21 -10.38
N GLY A 378 9.66 6.43 -10.81
CA GLY A 378 9.15 7.49 -9.94
C GLY A 378 7.97 7.05 -9.05
N THR A 379 7.19 6.05 -9.46
CA THR A 379 6.10 5.48 -8.66
C THR A 379 6.42 4.11 -8.06
N THR A 380 7.13 3.23 -8.76
CA THR A 380 7.37 1.85 -8.27
C THR A 380 8.35 1.77 -7.09
N ARG A 381 9.22 2.78 -6.93
CA ARG A 381 10.25 2.86 -5.88
C ARG A 381 9.74 3.07 -4.45
N VAL A 382 8.44 3.30 -4.31
CA VAL A 382 7.78 3.65 -3.05
C VAL A 382 7.73 2.41 -2.13
N MET A 383 7.92 2.60 -0.83
CA MET A 383 8.37 1.49 0.03
C MET A 383 7.34 0.38 0.24
N ALA A 384 6.05 0.68 0.36
CA ALA A 384 5.03 -0.36 0.44
C ALA A 384 4.80 -1.04 -0.91
N THR A 385 4.92 -0.31 -2.03
CA THR A 385 4.95 -0.89 -3.39
C THR A 385 6.13 -1.85 -3.55
N CYS A 386 7.32 -1.47 -3.07
CA CYS A 386 8.48 -2.35 -3.01
C CYS A 386 8.24 -3.59 -2.14
N ALA A 387 7.48 -3.46 -1.04
CA ALA A 387 7.15 -4.57 -0.15
C ALA A 387 6.26 -5.63 -0.85
N VAL A 388 5.18 -5.22 -1.53
CA VAL A 388 4.31 -6.16 -2.27
C VAL A 388 5.00 -6.76 -3.49
N ILE A 389 5.91 -6.02 -4.13
CA ILE A 389 6.82 -6.56 -5.15
C ILE A 389 7.74 -7.62 -4.53
N GLY A 390 8.26 -7.37 -3.32
CA GLY A 390 9.04 -8.32 -2.54
C GLY A 390 8.27 -9.61 -2.26
N GLU A 391 7.03 -9.52 -1.78
CA GLU A 391 6.16 -10.67 -1.55
C GLU A 391 5.91 -11.48 -2.83
N ALA A 392 5.66 -10.80 -3.96
CA ALA A 392 5.53 -11.44 -5.28
C ALA A 392 6.81 -12.18 -5.71
N ALA A 393 7.97 -11.52 -5.60
CA ALA A 393 9.26 -12.11 -5.97
C ALA A 393 9.64 -13.28 -5.04
N GLY A 394 9.40 -13.17 -3.73
CA GLY A 394 9.64 -14.23 -2.75
C GLY A 394 8.77 -15.46 -2.98
N THR A 395 7.49 -15.25 -3.29
CA THR A 395 6.56 -16.31 -3.68
C THR A 395 7.02 -17.00 -4.97
N GLY A 396 7.41 -16.20 -5.98
CA GLY A 396 7.98 -16.72 -7.22
C GLY A 396 9.26 -17.53 -6.98
N ALA A 397 10.17 -17.04 -6.14
CA ALA A 397 11.39 -17.74 -5.76
C ALA A 397 11.12 -19.07 -5.07
N ALA A 398 10.10 -19.13 -4.21
CA ALA A 398 9.71 -20.35 -3.53
C ALA A 398 9.20 -21.42 -4.48
N LEU A 399 8.36 -21.03 -5.45
CA LEU A 399 7.89 -21.94 -6.49
C LEU A 399 9.02 -22.39 -7.42
N CYS A 400 9.92 -21.48 -7.80
CA CYS A 400 11.12 -21.80 -8.58
C CYS A 400 11.99 -22.85 -7.86
N ALA A 401 12.30 -22.61 -6.58
CA ALA A 401 13.11 -23.53 -5.78
C ALA A 401 12.41 -24.88 -5.56
N ALA A 402 11.10 -24.89 -5.33
CA ALA A 402 10.33 -26.12 -5.14
C ALA A 402 10.27 -26.99 -6.40
N LYS A 403 10.23 -26.38 -7.58
CA LYS A 403 10.10 -27.08 -8.87
C LYS A 403 11.43 -27.29 -9.59
N GLY A 404 12.50 -26.62 -9.15
CA GLY A 404 13.80 -26.65 -9.81
C GLY A 404 13.78 -25.95 -11.18
N ILE A 405 13.04 -24.84 -11.29
CA ILE A 405 12.88 -24.08 -12.54
C ILE A 405 13.33 -22.62 -12.36
N SER A 406 13.62 -21.95 -13.48
CA SER A 406 13.91 -20.52 -13.52
C SER A 406 12.65 -19.65 -13.36
N PRO A 407 12.78 -18.38 -12.97
CA PRO A 407 11.66 -17.43 -12.94
C PRO A 407 10.99 -17.25 -14.32
N ARG A 408 11.78 -17.34 -15.40
CA ARG A 408 11.27 -17.29 -16.78
C ARG A 408 10.39 -18.50 -17.11
N GLU A 409 10.77 -19.70 -16.68
CA GLU A 409 9.95 -20.91 -16.82
C GLU A 409 8.70 -20.86 -15.93
N LEU A 410 8.82 -20.31 -14.72
CA LEU A 410 7.66 -20.06 -13.84
C LEU A 410 6.64 -19.15 -14.53
N HIS A 411 7.09 -18.04 -15.12
CA HIS A 411 6.24 -17.16 -15.94
C HIS A 411 5.59 -17.92 -17.11
N GLY A 412 6.35 -18.72 -17.85
CA GLY A 412 5.88 -19.39 -19.05
C GLY A 412 4.91 -20.55 -18.82
N SER A 413 4.95 -21.22 -17.66
CA SER A 413 4.19 -22.47 -17.44
C SER A 413 3.45 -22.56 -16.12
N HIS A 414 3.72 -21.68 -15.16
CA HIS A 414 3.19 -21.76 -13.78
C HIS A 414 2.67 -20.41 -13.25
N LEU A 415 2.40 -19.43 -14.14
CA LEU A 415 1.93 -18.10 -13.76
C LEU A 415 0.64 -18.15 -12.94
N ARG A 416 -0.34 -18.97 -13.35
CA ARG A 416 -1.60 -19.12 -12.60
C ARG A 416 -1.34 -19.64 -11.19
N GLU A 417 -0.43 -20.60 -11.02
CA GLU A 417 -0.05 -21.13 -9.70
C GLU A 417 0.57 -20.03 -8.82
N LEU A 418 1.45 -19.18 -9.38
CA LEU A 418 1.99 -18.02 -8.69
C LEU A 418 0.89 -17.05 -8.23
N GLN A 419 -0.01 -16.66 -9.14
CA GLN A 419 -1.09 -15.72 -8.83
C GLN A 419 -2.06 -16.29 -7.77
N GLN A 420 -2.47 -17.55 -7.90
CA GLN A 420 -3.35 -18.19 -6.91
C GLN A 420 -2.66 -18.38 -5.55
N THR A 421 -1.34 -18.62 -5.53
CA THR A 421 -0.56 -18.67 -4.28
C THR A 421 -0.53 -17.31 -3.59
N LEU A 422 -0.30 -16.22 -4.35
CA LEU A 422 -0.33 -14.86 -3.82
C LEU A 422 -1.70 -14.51 -3.22
N LEU A 423 -2.78 -14.80 -3.95
CA LEU A 423 -4.14 -14.60 -3.45
C LEU A 423 -4.40 -15.45 -2.19
N ARG A 424 -3.93 -16.70 -2.16
CA ARG A 424 -4.00 -17.54 -0.95
C ARG A 424 -3.18 -16.99 0.21
N GLN A 425 -2.19 -16.14 -0.01
CA GLN A 425 -1.41 -15.46 1.01
C GLN A 425 -1.98 -14.09 1.41
N ASP A 426 -3.13 -13.68 0.87
CA ASP A 426 -3.72 -12.33 1.03
C ASP A 426 -2.88 -11.22 0.37
N ALA A 427 -1.93 -11.59 -0.49
CA ALA A 427 -1.22 -10.64 -1.35
C ALA A 427 -2.17 -10.23 -2.50
N SER A 428 -2.64 -8.99 -2.44
CA SER A 428 -3.60 -8.47 -3.43
C SER A 428 -3.02 -8.42 -4.83
N ILE A 429 -3.71 -9.05 -5.77
CA ILE A 429 -3.56 -8.81 -7.20
C ILE A 429 -4.85 -8.15 -7.67
N ILE A 430 -4.84 -6.82 -7.78
CA ILE A 430 -6.06 -6.04 -8.03
C ILE A 430 -6.78 -6.56 -9.30
N GLY A 431 -8.08 -6.76 -9.19
CA GLY A 431 -8.94 -7.27 -10.25
C GLY A 431 -8.79 -8.77 -10.57
N LEU A 432 -7.92 -9.50 -9.87
CA LEU A 432 -7.82 -10.96 -10.02
C LEU A 432 -8.53 -11.63 -8.84
N ARG A 433 -9.45 -12.54 -9.15
CA ARG A 433 -10.12 -13.37 -8.14
C ARG A 433 -9.43 -14.71 -7.98
N SER A 434 -9.56 -15.30 -6.80
CA SER A 434 -9.21 -16.68 -6.55
C SER A 434 -10.08 -17.60 -7.41
N ASP A 435 -9.46 -18.59 -8.02
CA ASP A 435 -10.11 -19.70 -8.71
C ASP A 435 -9.55 -21.06 -8.29
N ASP A 436 -8.90 -21.10 -7.13
CA ASP A 436 -8.31 -22.29 -6.51
C ASP A 436 -9.35 -23.41 -6.37
N GLU A 437 -9.22 -24.44 -7.19
CA GLU A 437 -10.12 -25.60 -7.21
C GLU A 437 -10.04 -26.44 -5.94
N THR A 438 -8.99 -26.25 -5.12
CA THR A 438 -8.84 -26.94 -3.84
C THR A 438 -9.56 -26.23 -2.69
N ASP A 439 -10.04 -25.00 -2.91
CA ASP A 439 -10.88 -24.28 -1.96
C ASP A 439 -12.32 -24.81 -1.99
N LEU A 440 -12.66 -25.59 -0.97
CA LEU A 440 -13.96 -26.21 -0.77
C LEU A 440 -15.06 -25.16 -0.56
N ALA A 441 -14.74 -23.94 -0.10
CA ALA A 441 -15.74 -22.89 0.14
C ALA A 441 -16.50 -22.52 -1.14
N ARG A 442 -15.81 -22.57 -2.29
CA ARG A 442 -16.37 -22.25 -3.62
C ARG A 442 -17.46 -23.22 -4.07
N GLY A 443 -17.45 -24.45 -3.53
CA GLY A 443 -18.47 -25.46 -3.78
C GLY A 443 -19.67 -25.38 -2.83
N ALA A 444 -19.63 -24.50 -1.82
CA ALA A 444 -20.69 -24.34 -0.84
C ALA A 444 -21.79 -23.40 -1.32
N ARG A 445 -23.00 -23.60 -0.82
CA ARG A 445 -24.02 -22.54 -0.77
C ARG A 445 -23.82 -21.74 0.50
N VAL A 446 -23.84 -20.42 0.39
CA VAL A 446 -23.62 -19.53 1.54
C VAL A 446 -24.94 -18.91 1.99
N PHE A 447 -25.12 -18.84 3.29
CA PHE A 447 -26.24 -18.19 3.96
C PHE A 447 -25.70 -17.28 5.06
N ALA A 448 -26.46 -16.26 5.44
CA ALA A 448 -26.15 -15.45 6.60
C ALA A 448 -27.35 -15.32 7.54
N SER A 449 -27.08 -15.00 8.80
CA SER A 449 -28.10 -14.58 9.78
C SER A 449 -28.89 -13.35 9.31
N SER A 450 -28.20 -12.45 8.62
CA SER A 450 -28.74 -11.25 7.99
C SER A 450 -27.77 -10.73 6.93
N GLU A 451 -28.30 -9.92 6.01
CA GLU A 451 -27.53 -9.27 4.94
C GLU A 451 -28.01 -7.83 4.83
N ARG A 452 -27.08 -6.90 4.55
CA ARG A 452 -27.40 -5.49 4.39
C ARG A 452 -28.06 -5.19 3.05
N SER A 453 -29.29 -5.69 2.88
CA SER A 453 -30.10 -5.54 1.67
C SER A 453 -30.71 -4.15 1.52
N ARG A 454 -30.92 -3.41 2.61
CA ARG A 454 -31.35 -2.00 2.58
C ARG A 454 -30.19 -1.12 3.03
N PHE A 455 -29.67 -0.32 2.11
CA PHE A 455 -28.53 0.54 2.40
C PHE A 455 -28.97 1.95 2.82
N GLY A 456 -28.50 2.38 3.98
CA GLY A 456 -28.62 3.76 4.45
C GLY A 456 -27.51 4.15 5.42
N ILE A 457 -27.08 5.41 5.33
CA ILE A 457 -26.33 6.15 6.35
C ILE A 457 -27.30 7.23 6.83
N GLU A 458 -27.93 7.01 7.99
CA GLU A 458 -29.12 7.77 8.37
C GLU A 458 -28.96 8.67 9.59
N GLN A 459 -27.85 8.51 10.33
CA GLN A 459 -27.65 9.20 11.59
C GLN A 459 -26.78 10.45 11.38
N PRO A 460 -27.37 11.66 11.33
CA PRO A 460 -26.60 12.88 11.12
C PRO A 460 -25.78 13.23 12.37
N ALA A 461 -24.55 13.68 12.15
CA ALA A 461 -23.66 14.24 13.18
C ALA A 461 -23.59 15.77 13.06
N TYR A 462 -23.46 16.28 11.83
CA TYR A 462 -23.40 17.72 11.53
C TYR A 462 -23.87 18.00 10.09
N ALA A 463 -24.06 19.26 9.73
CA ALA A 463 -24.36 19.67 8.37
C ALA A 463 -23.24 20.52 7.78
N ILE A 464 -22.94 20.36 6.49
CA ILE A 464 -21.98 21.18 5.75
C ILE A 464 -22.72 22.00 4.68
N PRO A 465 -22.40 23.29 4.51
CA PRO A 465 -22.92 24.06 3.39
C PRO A 465 -22.49 23.49 2.03
N LEU A 466 -23.40 23.46 1.06
CA LEU A 466 -23.19 22.88 -0.27
C LEU A 466 -22.60 23.91 -1.25
N HIS A 467 -21.55 24.62 -0.85
CA HIS A 467 -20.87 25.64 -1.69
C HIS A 467 -20.02 25.07 -2.84
N ALA A 468 -19.80 23.76 -2.85
CA ALA A 468 -19.04 23.06 -3.88
C ALA A 468 -19.72 21.73 -4.21
N ASP A 469 -19.42 21.19 -5.39
CA ASP A 469 -19.91 19.86 -5.77
C ASP A 469 -19.39 18.82 -4.77
N ILE A 470 -20.29 17.94 -4.30
CA ILE A 470 -19.95 16.81 -3.43
C ILE A 470 -20.09 15.52 -4.23
N GLY A 471 -19.01 14.74 -4.26
CA GLY A 471 -18.99 13.41 -4.85
C GLY A 471 -19.39 12.36 -3.82
N ILE A 472 -20.14 11.34 -4.22
CA ILE A 472 -20.46 10.17 -3.40
C ILE A 472 -20.31 8.93 -4.25
N THR A 473 -19.44 8.00 -3.87
CA THR A 473 -19.40 6.67 -4.48
C THR A 473 -20.35 5.74 -3.74
N VAL A 474 -21.18 4.99 -4.48
CA VAL A 474 -22.07 3.97 -3.94
C VAL A 474 -21.96 2.68 -4.77
N PRO A 475 -22.11 1.49 -4.16
CA PRO A 475 -22.14 0.25 -4.91
C PRO A 475 -23.48 0.10 -5.63
N VAL A 476 -23.46 -0.46 -6.84
CA VAL A 476 -24.64 -0.76 -7.65
C VAL A 476 -24.66 -2.24 -7.97
N ASP A 477 -25.53 -2.97 -7.28
CA ASP A 477 -25.75 -4.39 -7.46
C ASP A 477 -27.18 -4.76 -7.03
N PRO A 478 -28.07 -5.25 -7.92
CA PRO A 478 -27.92 -5.31 -9.37
C PRO A 478 -28.24 -3.99 -10.08
N ALA A 479 -28.92 -3.06 -9.41
CA ALA A 479 -29.39 -1.80 -9.99
C ALA A 479 -29.49 -0.68 -8.93
N LEU A 480 -29.49 0.55 -9.41
CA LEU A 480 -29.82 1.76 -8.64
C LEU A 480 -31.15 2.29 -9.18
N ASP A 481 -32.16 2.44 -8.35
CA ASP A 481 -33.47 3.00 -8.77
C ASP A 481 -33.78 4.39 -8.19
N GLY A 482 -32.88 4.89 -7.34
CA GLY A 482 -33.00 6.19 -6.71
C GLY A 482 -32.21 6.28 -5.42
N ILE A 483 -32.05 7.52 -4.98
CA ILE A 483 -31.40 7.86 -3.72
C ILE A 483 -32.25 8.84 -2.93
N GLU A 484 -32.00 8.90 -1.63
CA GLU A 484 -32.45 10.00 -0.78
C GLU A 484 -31.23 10.62 -0.09
N LEU A 485 -31.15 11.95 -0.09
CA LEU A 485 -30.11 12.71 0.62
C LEU A 485 -30.76 13.54 1.73
N LEU A 486 -30.13 13.57 2.90
CA LEU A 486 -30.61 14.39 4.01
C LEU A 486 -30.04 15.80 3.91
N VAL A 487 -30.91 16.80 3.75
CA VAL A 487 -30.52 18.19 3.50
C VAL A 487 -31.28 19.19 4.35
N ASP A 488 -30.67 20.34 4.56
CA ASP A 488 -31.34 21.57 4.97
C ASP A 488 -31.48 22.50 3.76
N ALA A 489 -32.56 23.27 3.71
CA ALA A 489 -32.79 24.30 2.71
C ALA A 489 -33.18 25.62 3.40
N ASP A 490 -32.41 26.68 3.16
CA ASP A 490 -32.67 28.00 3.75
C ASP A 490 -33.80 28.75 3.04
N ALA A 491 -34.01 28.43 1.77
CA ALA A 491 -35.06 29.00 0.93
C ALA A 491 -35.58 27.94 -0.05
N GLN A 492 -36.67 28.26 -0.75
CA GLN A 492 -37.14 27.42 -1.84
C GLN A 492 -36.06 27.33 -2.92
N THR A 493 -35.61 26.11 -3.23
CA THR A 493 -34.49 25.87 -4.14
C THR A 493 -34.62 24.49 -4.80
N THR A 494 -33.66 24.09 -5.62
CA THR A 494 -33.62 22.77 -6.29
C THR A 494 -32.32 22.06 -5.99
N LEU A 495 -32.41 20.84 -5.48
CA LEU A 495 -31.27 19.93 -5.37
C LEU A 495 -31.11 19.20 -6.70
N VAL A 496 -29.90 19.19 -7.26
CA VAL A 496 -29.55 18.48 -8.50
C VAL A 496 -28.45 17.47 -8.20
N VAL A 497 -28.63 16.23 -8.67
CA VAL A 497 -27.63 15.16 -8.57
C VAL A 497 -27.43 14.52 -9.93
N GLU A 498 -26.18 14.40 -10.34
CA GLU A 498 -25.78 13.65 -11.53
C GLU A 498 -25.30 12.25 -11.15
N LEU A 499 -25.57 11.28 -12.01
CA LEU A 499 -25.08 9.90 -11.90
C LEU A 499 -24.02 9.66 -12.96
N TRP A 500 -22.87 9.16 -12.55
CA TRP A 500 -21.72 8.85 -13.40
C TRP A 500 -21.25 7.40 -13.17
N ASP A 501 -20.67 6.77 -14.18
CA ASP A 501 -19.83 5.58 -13.98
C ASP A 501 -18.41 5.97 -13.55
N THR A 502 -17.60 4.98 -13.18
CA THR A 502 -16.18 5.14 -12.86
C THR A 502 -15.24 4.71 -13.99
N GLY A 503 -15.79 4.24 -15.12
CA GLY A 503 -15.06 3.71 -16.28
C GLY A 503 -14.37 2.36 -16.05
N ARG A 504 -13.61 2.23 -14.96
CA ARG A 504 -12.91 1.00 -14.54
C ARG A 504 -13.33 0.58 -13.14
N PRO A 505 -13.33 -0.74 -12.82
CA PRO A 505 -13.67 -1.22 -11.49
C PRO A 505 -12.71 -0.72 -10.38
N GLU A 506 -11.44 -0.50 -10.70
CA GLU A 506 -10.42 0.02 -9.78
C GLU A 506 -10.42 1.56 -9.63
N ASN A 507 -11.28 2.28 -10.37
CA ASN A 507 -11.39 3.72 -10.32
C ASN A 507 -12.52 4.17 -9.39
N TYR A 508 -12.31 5.31 -8.72
CA TYR A 508 -13.24 5.87 -7.73
C TYR A 508 -13.45 7.37 -7.93
N VAL A 509 -13.47 7.76 -9.21
CA VAL A 509 -13.65 9.11 -9.73
C VAL A 509 -14.65 9.06 -10.89
N PRO A 510 -15.37 10.15 -11.20
CA PRO A 510 -16.36 10.14 -12.27
C PRO A 510 -15.69 10.04 -13.64
N HIS A 511 -16.21 9.19 -14.52
CA HIS A 511 -15.75 9.04 -15.89
C HIS A 511 -16.78 9.51 -16.91
N ALA A 512 -17.91 8.82 -17.06
CA ALA A 512 -18.98 9.21 -17.99
C ALA A 512 -20.32 9.45 -17.29
N LYS A 513 -20.97 10.58 -17.62
CA LYS A 513 -22.29 10.93 -17.08
C LYS A 513 -23.35 10.03 -17.70
N LEU A 514 -24.15 9.39 -16.86
CA LEU A 514 -25.21 8.46 -17.24
C LEU A 514 -26.60 9.11 -17.13
N ALA A 515 -26.85 9.85 -16.06
CA ALA A 515 -28.15 10.45 -15.78
C ALA A 515 -28.04 11.71 -14.90
N GLU A 516 -29.16 12.40 -14.75
CA GLU A 516 -29.33 13.53 -13.83
C GLU A 516 -30.76 13.51 -13.28
N ALA A 517 -30.90 13.85 -12.00
CA ALA A 517 -32.19 14.04 -11.35
C ALA A 517 -32.18 15.34 -10.55
N SER A 518 -33.36 15.94 -10.41
CA SER A 518 -33.54 17.11 -9.56
C SER A 518 -34.84 17.03 -8.76
N VAL A 519 -34.86 17.69 -7.61
CA VAL A 519 -36.03 17.78 -6.74
C VAL A 519 -36.16 19.18 -6.16
N ALA A 520 -37.36 19.74 -6.23
CA ALA A 520 -37.67 21.02 -5.62
C ALA A 520 -37.82 20.85 -4.10
N LEU A 521 -37.20 21.75 -3.34
CA LEU A 521 -37.21 21.75 -1.89
C LEU A 521 -37.80 23.05 -1.35
N SER A 522 -38.64 22.93 -0.33
CA SER A 522 -39.11 24.06 0.46
C SER A 522 -38.11 24.36 1.58
N ALA A 523 -38.14 25.58 2.11
CA ALA A 523 -37.31 25.92 3.26
C ALA A 523 -37.63 25.03 4.47
N GLY A 524 -36.59 24.56 5.16
CA GLY A 524 -36.69 23.67 6.32
C GLY A 524 -35.43 22.82 6.52
N SER A 525 -35.36 22.14 7.66
CA SER A 525 -34.19 21.33 8.05
C SER A 525 -34.51 19.84 8.15
N LEU A 526 -33.49 18.99 8.04
CA LEU A 526 -33.55 17.53 8.16
C LEU A 526 -34.56 16.89 7.19
N GLN A 527 -34.57 17.36 5.95
CA GLN A 527 -35.47 16.89 4.91
C GLN A 527 -34.80 15.80 4.08
N TRP A 528 -35.44 14.63 3.96
CA TRP A 528 -35.01 13.59 3.03
C TRP A 528 -35.47 13.94 1.60
N ALA A 529 -34.52 14.35 0.77
CA ALA A 529 -34.75 14.72 -0.62
C ALA A 529 -34.61 13.49 -1.52
N LYS A 530 -35.73 13.02 -2.09
CA LYS A 530 -35.77 11.85 -2.96
C LYS A 530 -35.48 12.20 -4.42
N LEU A 531 -34.53 11.51 -5.02
CA LEU A 531 -34.09 11.68 -6.41
C LEU A 531 -34.23 10.37 -7.19
N GLY A 532 -34.95 10.42 -8.30
CA GLY A 532 -35.13 9.28 -9.21
C GLY A 532 -33.94 9.14 -10.16
N LEU A 533 -32.92 8.41 -9.74
CA LEU A 533 -31.75 8.05 -10.55
C LEU A 533 -31.80 6.55 -10.82
N SER A 534 -32.13 6.17 -12.06
CA SER A 534 -32.25 4.77 -12.45
C SER A 534 -31.09 4.32 -13.34
N TRP A 535 -30.41 3.25 -12.95
CA TRP A 535 -29.35 2.61 -13.74
C TRP A 535 -29.22 1.13 -13.38
N THR A 536 -29.15 0.28 -14.40
CA THR A 536 -28.86 -1.14 -14.27
C THR A 536 -27.60 -1.43 -15.08
N PRO A 537 -26.42 -1.54 -14.44
CA PRO A 537 -25.20 -1.89 -15.15
C PRO A 537 -25.23 -3.34 -15.63
N VAL A 538 -24.37 -3.66 -16.62
CA VAL A 538 -24.25 -5.03 -17.15
C VAL A 538 -23.65 -5.99 -16.10
N THR A 539 -22.72 -5.46 -15.30
CA THR A 539 -22.08 -6.16 -14.17
C THR A 539 -22.14 -5.24 -12.96
N ALA A 540 -22.19 -5.80 -11.75
CA ALA A 540 -22.05 -5.03 -10.53
C ALA A 540 -20.82 -4.10 -10.61
N CYS A 541 -21.01 -2.84 -10.22
CA CYS A 541 -20.00 -1.80 -10.34
C CYS A 541 -20.23 -0.72 -9.25
N ASN A 542 -19.31 0.24 -9.16
CA ASN A 542 -19.54 1.47 -8.39
C ASN A 542 -20.17 2.55 -9.29
N ALA A 543 -21.07 3.35 -8.71
CA ALA A 543 -21.54 4.61 -9.28
C ALA A 543 -20.88 5.79 -8.56
N PHE A 544 -20.63 6.87 -9.30
CA PHE A 544 -20.21 8.16 -8.75
C PHE A 544 -21.36 9.17 -8.88
N LEU A 545 -21.88 9.61 -7.75
CA LEU A 545 -22.93 10.63 -7.67
C LEU A 545 -22.28 12.00 -7.50
N VAL A 546 -22.68 12.98 -8.32
CA VAL A 546 -22.25 14.37 -8.16
C VAL A 546 -23.43 15.21 -7.68
N VAL A 547 -23.41 15.56 -6.40
CA VAL A 547 -24.37 16.50 -5.79
C VAL A 547 -23.92 17.91 -6.13
N LYS A 548 -24.72 18.64 -6.91
CA LYS A 548 -24.35 19.96 -7.43
C LYS A 548 -24.35 21.02 -6.35
N ALA A 549 -23.36 21.92 -6.38
CA ALA A 549 -23.30 23.08 -5.50
C ALA A 549 -24.60 23.91 -5.51
N ASN A 550 -25.05 24.35 -4.35
CA ASN A 550 -26.21 25.20 -4.17
C ASN A 550 -26.10 26.01 -2.86
N GLU A 551 -26.02 27.34 -2.99
CA GLU A 551 -25.85 28.27 -1.87
C GLU A 551 -26.97 28.25 -0.82
N ALA A 552 -28.17 27.73 -1.18
CA ALA A 552 -29.31 27.65 -0.27
C ALA A 552 -29.44 26.27 0.41
N LEU A 553 -28.48 25.35 0.20
CA LEU A 553 -28.53 24.00 0.73
C LEU A 553 -27.35 23.69 1.66
N ALA A 554 -27.63 22.86 2.67
CA ALA A 554 -26.60 22.16 3.44
C ALA A 554 -26.87 20.65 3.41
N LEU A 555 -25.80 19.85 3.36
CA LEU A 555 -25.87 18.39 3.35
C LEU A 555 -25.53 17.86 4.73
N HIS A 556 -26.36 16.95 5.26
CA HIS A 556 -26.07 16.29 6.53
C HIS A 556 -25.03 15.19 6.35
N ILE A 557 -24.06 15.17 7.26
CA ILE A 557 -22.92 14.26 7.29
C ILE A 557 -23.03 13.39 8.55
N SER A 558 -22.73 12.11 8.41
CA SER A 558 -22.57 11.16 9.50
C SER A 558 -21.09 10.97 9.82
N ASP A 559 -20.76 10.80 11.10
CA ASP A 559 -19.47 10.35 11.63
C ASP A 559 -19.37 8.82 11.73
N ARG A 560 -20.36 8.12 11.14
CA ARG A 560 -20.43 6.65 11.05
C ARG A 560 -20.40 6.24 9.59
N PRO A 561 -19.22 6.26 8.94
CA PRO A 561 -19.09 5.87 7.55
C PRO A 561 -19.43 4.39 7.40
N SER A 562 -19.62 3.98 6.15
CA SER A 562 -19.99 2.62 5.80
C SER A 562 -19.05 2.07 4.75
N SER A 563 -18.66 0.80 4.89
CA SER A 563 -18.01 0.04 3.83
C SER A 563 -18.77 0.19 2.51
N GLY A 564 -18.02 0.37 1.41
CA GLY A 564 -18.56 0.58 0.06
C GLY A 564 -18.98 2.01 -0.30
N VAL A 565 -19.03 2.95 0.65
CA VAL A 565 -19.37 4.36 0.36
C VAL A 565 -18.21 5.28 0.67
N LEU A 566 -17.89 6.14 -0.29
CA LEU A 566 -16.86 7.17 -0.18
C LEU A 566 -17.46 8.54 -0.51
N ALA A 567 -16.91 9.60 0.08
CA ALA A 567 -17.33 10.96 -0.19
C ALA A 567 -16.16 11.87 -0.52
N TYR A 568 -16.45 12.92 -1.29
CA TYR A 568 -15.45 13.77 -1.93
C TYR A 568 -15.97 15.20 -1.99
N ARG A 569 -15.06 16.17 -1.83
CA ARG A 569 -15.34 17.56 -2.23
C ARG A 569 -14.59 17.84 -3.52
N ARG A 570 -15.28 18.40 -4.51
CA ARG A 570 -14.63 18.92 -5.71
C ARG A 570 -13.85 20.17 -5.36
N SER A 571 -12.57 20.20 -5.72
CA SER A 571 -11.74 21.38 -5.60
C SER A 571 -11.74 22.18 -6.90
N GLU A 572 -12.12 23.46 -6.85
CA GLU A 572 -11.97 24.39 -7.98
C GLU A 572 -10.50 24.77 -8.24
N GLN A 573 -9.60 24.46 -7.29
CA GLN A 573 -8.16 24.64 -7.46
C GLN A 573 -7.61 23.52 -8.35
N THR A 574 -7.86 23.64 -9.65
CA THR A 574 -7.17 22.85 -10.68
C THR A 574 -5.68 23.24 -10.65
N GLY A 575 -4.85 22.46 -9.94
CA GLY A 575 -3.40 22.56 -10.02
C GLY A 575 -2.67 23.49 -9.03
N THR A 576 -3.22 23.81 -7.85
CA THR A 576 -2.36 24.43 -6.82
C THR A 576 -1.56 23.36 -6.09
N SER A 577 -0.32 23.24 -6.51
CA SER A 577 0.82 22.72 -5.75
C SER A 577 0.58 22.71 -4.23
N ARG A 578 0.61 21.53 -3.59
CA ARG A 578 1.01 21.50 -2.17
C ARG A 578 2.38 22.18 -2.10
N PRO A 579 2.73 22.87 -1.00
CA PRO A 579 4.02 23.55 -0.97
C PRO A 579 5.17 22.59 -1.29
N ASN A 580 5.99 22.97 -2.27
CA ASN A 580 7.08 22.16 -2.84
C ASN A 580 6.67 21.00 -3.79
N GLU A 581 5.41 20.87 -4.20
CA GLU A 581 4.97 19.82 -5.14
C GLU A 581 4.27 20.43 -6.36
N GLU A 582 4.59 20.04 -7.58
CA GLU A 582 3.88 20.44 -8.79
C GLU A 582 2.95 19.31 -9.26
N HIS A 583 1.68 19.61 -9.53
CA HIS A 583 0.67 18.63 -9.96
C HIS A 583 0.09 19.02 -11.32
N GLN A 584 -0.10 18.06 -12.23
CA GLN A 584 -0.71 18.34 -13.53
C GLN A 584 -2.20 18.73 -13.38
N PRO A 585 -2.67 19.82 -14.04
CA PRO A 585 -4.08 20.19 -14.01
C PRO A 585 -4.99 19.15 -14.67
N GLY A 586 -6.27 19.12 -14.29
CA GLY A 586 -7.29 18.32 -14.96
C GLY A 586 -7.28 16.83 -14.61
N GLN A 587 -6.64 16.43 -13.52
CA GLN A 587 -6.64 15.05 -13.04
C GLN A 587 -7.84 14.82 -12.10
N PRO A 588 -8.85 14.02 -12.49
CA PRO A 588 -10.02 13.75 -11.65
C PRO A 588 -9.67 13.30 -10.22
N LEU A 589 -8.66 12.45 -10.08
CA LEU A 589 -8.22 11.95 -8.76
C LEU A 589 -7.77 13.07 -7.80
N VAL A 590 -7.16 14.13 -8.34
CA VAL A 590 -6.69 15.29 -7.56
C VAL A 590 -7.80 16.32 -7.35
N GLU A 591 -8.72 16.44 -8.31
CA GLU A 591 -9.89 17.32 -8.22
C GLU A 591 -10.89 16.87 -7.15
N TRP A 592 -11.13 15.56 -7.03
CA TRP A 592 -12.06 14.97 -6.08
C TRP A 592 -11.35 14.53 -4.79
N ARG A 593 -11.30 15.44 -3.81
CA ARG A 593 -10.54 15.22 -2.56
C ARG A 593 -11.41 14.55 -1.49
N LYS A 594 -10.88 13.51 -0.83
CA LYS A 594 -11.59 12.79 0.25
C LYS A 594 -11.31 13.30 1.67
N HIS A 595 -10.24 14.05 1.90
CA HIS A 595 -9.70 14.29 3.26
C HIS A 595 -10.71 14.86 4.28
N GLU A 596 -11.67 15.69 3.84
CA GLU A 596 -12.72 16.21 4.74
C GLU A 596 -13.71 15.12 5.20
N PHE A 597 -13.79 14.03 4.44
CA PHE A 597 -14.66 12.88 4.65
C PHE A 597 -13.88 11.64 5.12
N ASP A 598 -12.65 11.82 5.60
CA ASP A 598 -11.94 10.74 6.28
C ASP A 598 -12.75 10.34 7.52
N HIS A 599 -13.28 9.13 7.50
CA HIS A 599 -14.20 8.59 8.49
C HIS A 599 -15.56 9.32 8.62
N ALA A 600 -16.03 9.95 7.54
CA ALA A 600 -17.35 10.57 7.49
C ALA A 600 -18.00 10.38 6.11
N ALA A 601 -19.33 10.45 6.05
CA ALA A 601 -20.05 10.33 4.78
C ALA A 601 -21.38 11.09 4.82
N PRO A 602 -21.85 11.63 3.68
CA PRO A 602 -23.20 12.17 3.58
C PRO A 602 -24.26 11.15 4.02
N CYS A 603 -25.28 11.65 4.71
CA CYS A 603 -26.46 10.89 5.02
C CYS A 603 -27.23 10.58 3.72
N ILE A 604 -27.21 9.32 3.32
CA ILE A 604 -27.74 8.83 2.05
C ILE A 604 -28.50 7.52 2.26
N ARG A 605 -29.60 7.33 1.52
CA ARG A 605 -30.31 6.05 1.40
C ARG A 605 -30.38 5.63 -0.06
N LEU A 606 -30.21 4.33 -0.30
CA LEU A 606 -30.59 3.74 -1.59
C LEU A 606 -32.07 3.33 -1.51
N THR A 607 -32.86 3.67 -2.51
CA THR A 607 -34.31 3.39 -2.47
C THR A 607 -34.66 1.95 -2.82
N ALA A 608 -33.79 1.29 -3.60
CA ALA A 608 -33.92 -0.13 -3.94
C ALA A 608 -33.05 -1.00 -3.02
N PRO A 609 -33.41 -2.27 -2.83
CA PRO A 609 -32.52 -3.24 -2.20
C PRO A 609 -31.22 -3.41 -2.99
N THR A 610 -30.14 -3.79 -2.30
CA THR A 610 -28.84 -4.10 -2.91
C THR A 610 -28.35 -5.49 -2.54
N GLU A 611 -27.65 -6.12 -3.48
CA GLU A 611 -26.95 -7.40 -3.34
C GLU A 611 -25.44 -7.21 -3.10
N ALA A 612 -24.95 -5.96 -3.03
CA ALA A 612 -23.52 -5.65 -2.94
C ALA A 612 -22.82 -6.19 -1.66
N PHE A 613 -23.62 -6.59 -0.66
CA PHE A 613 -23.17 -7.10 0.64
C PHE A 613 -23.74 -8.50 0.97
N ALA A 614 -24.23 -9.22 -0.03
CA ALA A 614 -24.82 -10.54 0.13
C ALA A 614 -23.80 -11.57 0.67
N ALA A 615 -24.29 -12.68 1.23
CA ALA A 615 -23.46 -13.69 1.87
C ALA A 615 -22.45 -14.35 0.91
N ASP A 616 -22.82 -14.50 -0.37
CA ASP A 616 -21.98 -15.13 -1.40
C ASP A 616 -20.75 -14.30 -1.77
N LYS A 617 -20.74 -12.99 -1.48
CA LYS A 617 -19.56 -12.14 -1.68
C LYS A 617 -18.36 -12.60 -0.86
N ALA A 618 -18.57 -13.26 0.28
CA ALA A 618 -17.50 -13.81 1.10
C ALA A 618 -16.80 -15.05 0.51
N ILE A 619 -17.27 -15.58 -0.64
CA ILE A 619 -16.63 -16.71 -1.34
C ILE A 619 -16.43 -16.45 -2.84
N ASP A 620 -16.58 -15.20 -3.30
CA ASP A 620 -16.50 -14.86 -4.73
C ASP A 620 -15.06 -14.80 -5.26
N GLY A 621 -14.08 -14.87 -4.36
CA GLY A 621 -12.65 -14.96 -4.61
C GLY A 621 -11.94 -13.60 -4.68
N TYR A 622 -12.63 -12.47 -4.51
CA TYR A 622 -11.97 -11.17 -4.41
C TYR A 622 -11.54 -10.89 -2.97
N LEU A 623 -10.32 -10.38 -2.81
CA LEU A 623 -9.73 -10.10 -1.49
C LEU A 623 -10.00 -8.68 -0.99
N ARG A 624 -10.68 -7.84 -1.77
CA ARG A 624 -10.85 -6.41 -1.52
C ARG A 624 -11.86 -5.79 -2.48
N PRO A 625 -12.27 -4.54 -2.24
CA PRO A 625 -13.10 -3.79 -3.18
C PRO A 625 -12.48 -3.68 -4.57
N TYR A 626 -13.30 -3.96 -5.60
CA TYR A 626 -12.97 -3.89 -7.03
C TYR A 626 -14.28 -3.83 -7.84
N GLY A 627 -14.70 -2.65 -8.28
CA GLY A 627 -16.05 -2.48 -8.88
C GLY A 627 -17.19 -2.72 -7.87
N GLY A 628 -16.90 -2.73 -6.58
CA GLY A 628 -17.88 -3.00 -5.54
C GLY A 628 -17.19 -3.42 -4.25
N PRO A 629 -17.94 -3.68 -3.17
CA PRO A 629 -17.35 -3.94 -1.86
C PRO A 629 -16.65 -5.30 -1.75
N HIS A 630 -17.16 -6.34 -2.43
CA HIS A 630 -16.66 -7.73 -2.36
C HIS A 630 -16.45 -8.22 -0.92
N LEU A 631 -17.51 -8.10 -0.12
CA LEU A 631 -17.56 -8.58 1.25
C LEU A 631 -19.01 -8.84 1.65
N TRP A 632 -19.23 -9.80 2.55
CA TRP A 632 -20.50 -9.91 3.27
C TRP A 632 -20.54 -8.84 4.38
N SER A 633 -21.67 -8.14 4.50
CA SER A 633 -21.95 -7.24 5.62
C SER A 633 -23.33 -7.57 6.20
N SER A 634 -23.37 -7.82 7.51
CA SER A 634 -24.63 -8.08 8.21
C SER A 634 -25.52 -6.84 8.27
N GLU A 635 -26.77 -6.99 8.69
CA GLU A 635 -27.48 -5.85 9.29
C GLU A 635 -26.79 -5.42 10.60
N ARG A 636 -27.23 -4.31 11.18
CA ARG A 636 -26.67 -3.79 12.44
C ARG A 636 -26.76 -4.86 13.54
N MET A 637 -25.62 -5.17 14.16
CA MET A 637 -25.51 -6.12 15.26
C MET A 637 -26.30 -5.65 16.48
N THR A 638 -26.92 -6.58 17.20
CA THR A 638 -27.62 -6.30 18.46
C THR A 638 -27.28 -7.34 19.50
N ALA A 639 -27.38 -7.00 20.79
CA ALA A 639 -27.15 -7.98 21.87
C ALA A 639 -28.11 -9.19 21.84
N ALA A 640 -29.24 -9.08 21.14
CA ALA A 640 -30.25 -10.14 21.03
C ALA A 640 -29.99 -11.11 19.86
N ARG A 641 -29.17 -10.73 18.88
CA ARG A 641 -28.92 -11.53 17.67
C ARG A 641 -27.43 -11.51 17.34
N LEU A 642 -26.81 -12.69 17.42
CA LEU A 642 -25.47 -12.89 16.88
C LEU A 642 -25.55 -13.00 15.35
N GLU A 643 -24.56 -12.42 14.69
CA GLU A 643 -24.44 -12.51 13.24
C GLU A 643 -23.52 -13.66 12.85
N TRP A 644 -23.86 -14.38 11.79
CA TRP A 644 -23.10 -15.53 11.32
C TRP A 644 -23.19 -15.71 9.81
N LEU A 645 -22.16 -16.33 9.25
CA LEU A 645 -22.06 -16.76 7.85
C LEU A 645 -21.94 -18.28 7.81
N GLU A 646 -22.85 -18.98 7.15
CA GLU A 646 -22.92 -20.45 7.04
C GLU A 646 -22.59 -20.90 5.62
N LEU A 647 -21.68 -21.86 5.50
CA LEU A 647 -21.37 -22.59 4.28
C LEU A 647 -22.03 -23.97 4.38
N THR A 648 -22.81 -24.35 3.37
CA THR A 648 -23.48 -25.65 3.27
C THR A 648 -23.07 -26.37 1.98
N TRP A 649 -22.58 -27.59 2.12
CA TRP A 649 -22.27 -28.48 1.00
C TRP A 649 -23.38 -29.50 0.78
N SER A 650 -23.45 -30.07 -0.42
CA SER A 650 -24.40 -31.14 -0.74
C SER A 650 -24.08 -32.46 -0.06
N GLU A 651 -22.80 -32.68 0.25
CA GLU A 651 -22.26 -33.86 0.91
C GLU A 651 -21.21 -33.42 1.94
N PRO A 652 -20.95 -34.20 3.01
CA PRO A 652 -19.89 -33.90 3.95
C PRO A 652 -18.52 -33.78 3.28
N VAL A 653 -17.76 -32.74 3.62
CA VAL A 653 -16.40 -32.52 3.12
C VAL A 653 -15.36 -32.60 4.24
N PRO A 654 -14.12 -33.04 3.94
CA PRO A 654 -13.01 -32.95 4.86
C PRO A 654 -12.58 -31.49 5.05
N ILE A 655 -12.51 -31.02 6.30
CA ILE A 655 -11.99 -29.68 6.62
C ILE A 655 -10.80 -29.84 7.58
N ARG A 656 -9.66 -29.25 7.23
CA ARG A 656 -8.44 -29.21 8.05
C ARG A 656 -7.89 -27.80 8.23
N GLU A 657 -8.07 -26.93 7.24
CA GLU A 657 -7.55 -25.57 7.27
C GLU A 657 -8.61 -24.58 6.81
N LEU A 658 -8.75 -23.46 7.53
CA LEU A 658 -9.65 -22.37 7.19
C LEU A 658 -8.88 -21.06 7.13
N HIS A 659 -9.17 -20.24 6.13
CA HIS A 659 -8.64 -18.87 6.02
C HIS A 659 -9.82 -17.91 6.16
N LEU A 660 -9.74 -17.03 7.16
CA LEU A 660 -10.73 -15.98 7.39
C LEU A 660 -10.07 -14.64 7.13
N VAL A 661 -10.60 -13.87 6.17
CA VAL A 661 -10.17 -12.51 5.86
C VAL A 661 -11.28 -11.56 6.29
N PHE A 662 -11.00 -10.75 7.31
CA PHE A 662 -11.90 -9.72 7.83
C PHE A 662 -11.62 -8.36 7.20
N ASN A 663 -12.57 -7.44 7.29
CA ASN A 663 -12.39 -6.09 6.78
C ASN A 663 -11.51 -5.26 7.74
N ASP A 664 -10.33 -4.84 7.30
CA ASP A 664 -9.47 -3.88 8.00
C ASP A 664 -9.51 -2.48 7.37
N ASP A 665 -10.49 -2.23 6.50
CA ASP A 665 -10.66 -1.01 5.72
C ASP A 665 -9.40 -0.58 4.95
N VAL A 666 -9.17 -1.21 3.80
CA VAL A 666 -8.02 -0.92 2.92
C VAL A 666 -8.09 0.47 2.25
N ASN A 667 -9.09 1.30 2.58
CA ASN A 667 -9.13 2.72 2.21
C ASN A 667 -8.41 3.62 3.23
N ASP A 668 -8.28 3.18 4.48
CA ASP A 668 -7.57 3.94 5.51
C ASP A 668 -6.06 3.97 5.22
N ASP A 669 -5.47 5.16 5.31
CA ASP A 669 -4.05 5.39 5.08
C ASP A 669 -3.25 5.08 6.35
N LEU A 670 -2.48 3.99 6.33
CA LEU A 670 -1.58 3.62 7.42
C LEU A 670 -0.14 3.87 7.00
N ILE A 671 0.61 4.54 7.87
CA ILE A 671 2.04 4.80 7.70
C ILE A 671 2.79 4.52 9.00
N ASN A 672 4.02 4.02 8.91
CA ASN A 672 4.75 3.49 10.07
C ASN A 672 5.14 4.55 11.13
N LEU A 673 5.41 5.79 10.72
CA LEU A 673 5.83 6.89 11.60
C LEU A 673 4.69 7.88 11.92
N HIS A 674 3.45 7.54 11.58
CA HIS A 674 2.22 8.30 11.91
C HIS A 674 2.26 9.82 11.70
N HIS A 675 2.85 10.28 10.59
CA HIS A 675 2.66 11.67 10.14
C HIS A 675 1.17 12.02 9.95
N HIS A 676 0.37 11.05 9.51
CA HIS A 676 -1.09 11.03 9.57
C HIS A 676 -1.48 10.00 10.62
N ILE A 677 -2.27 10.42 11.61
CA ILE A 677 -2.68 9.59 12.74
C ILE A 677 -4.10 9.13 12.48
N THR A 678 -4.28 7.83 12.23
CA THR A 678 -5.60 7.19 12.33
C THR A 678 -6.02 7.18 13.80
N PRO A 679 -7.27 7.58 14.13
CA PRO A 679 -7.72 7.67 15.52
C PRO A 679 -7.86 6.30 16.20
N TYR A 680 -7.83 5.21 15.44
CA TYR A 680 -8.11 3.86 15.90
C TYR A 680 -6.84 3.08 16.24
N GLU A 681 -6.76 2.49 17.45
CA GLU A 681 -5.72 1.50 17.79
C GLU A 681 -5.81 0.25 16.93
N THR A 682 -7.04 -0.16 16.67
CA THR A 682 -7.41 -1.33 15.88
C THR A 682 -8.52 -0.90 14.96
N MET A 683 -8.47 -1.32 13.70
CA MET A 683 -9.46 -0.93 12.70
C MET A 683 -10.88 -1.34 13.19
N PRO A 684 -11.85 -0.42 13.27
CA PRO A 684 -13.16 -0.71 13.87
C PRO A 684 -13.92 -1.85 13.17
N THR A 685 -13.73 -2.00 11.86
CA THR A 685 -14.35 -3.01 10.99
C THR A 685 -13.82 -4.43 11.21
N LEU A 686 -12.67 -4.60 11.87
CA LEU A 686 -12.14 -5.91 12.18
C LEU A 686 -13.03 -6.65 13.17
N VAL A 687 -13.34 -7.90 12.84
CA VAL A 687 -13.95 -8.85 13.78
C VAL A 687 -12.96 -9.10 14.91
N LYS A 688 -13.41 -8.85 16.14
CA LYS A 688 -12.61 -8.98 17.36
C LYS A 688 -12.73 -10.37 17.97
N ASP A 689 -13.97 -10.81 18.16
CA ASP A 689 -14.28 -12.09 18.78
C ASP A 689 -15.17 -12.91 17.84
N TYR A 690 -14.76 -14.14 17.57
CA TYR A 690 -15.50 -15.04 16.68
C TYR A 690 -15.30 -16.50 17.09
N ARG A 691 -16.23 -17.34 16.64
CA ARG A 691 -16.11 -18.80 16.71
C ARG A 691 -16.48 -19.42 15.38
N VAL A 692 -15.78 -20.49 15.03
CA VAL A 692 -16.08 -21.34 13.89
C VAL A 692 -16.72 -22.60 14.42
N GLU A 693 -17.89 -22.94 13.90
CA GLU A 693 -18.65 -24.12 14.30
C GLU A 693 -18.88 -25.04 13.10
N ALA A 694 -18.77 -26.34 13.30
CA ALA A 694 -19.16 -27.36 12.34
C ALA A 694 -20.39 -28.11 12.84
N ARG A 695 -21.21 -28.62 11.92
CA ARG A 695 -22.36 -29.44 12.29
C ARG A 695 -21.99 -30.91 12.22
N GLU A 696 -22.01 -31.59 13.37
CA GLU A 696 -21.75 -33.02 13.50
C GLU A 696 -22.89 -33.69 14.26
N GLY A 697 -23.40 -34.82 13.76
CA GLY A 697 -24.50 -35.55 14.41
C GLY A 697 -25.78 -34.73 14.60
N GLY A 698 -25.99 -33.68 13.78
CA GLY A 698 -27.14 -32.78 13.85
C GLY A 698 -26.99 -31.58 14.79
N ALA A 699 -25.92 -31.52 15.60
CA ALA A 699 -25.62 -30.43 16.54
C ALA A 699 -24.44 -29.57 16.06
N TRP A 700 -24.41 -28.31 16.48
CA TRP A 700 -23.29 -27.41 16.23
C TRP A 700 -22.22 -27.59 17.32
N ALA A 701 -20.97 -27.73 16.90
CA ALA A 701 -19.81 -27.80 17.78
C ALA A 701 -18.75 -26.77 17.36
N THR A 702 -18.21 -26.02 18.31
CA THR A 702 -17.09 -25.10 18.06
C THR A 702 -15.82 -25.88 17.76
N ILE A 703 -15.20 -25.59 16.61
CA ILE A 703 -13.97 -26.23 16.14
C ILE A 703 -12.76 -25.29 16.23
N ALA A 704 -12.99 -23.98 16.26
CA ALA A 704 -11.96 -22.95 16.45
C ALA A 704 -12.59 -21.65 16.99
N GLU A 705 -11.80 -20.81 17.64
CA GLU A 705 -12.22 -19.48 18.09
C GLU A 705 -11.07 -18.47 18.00
N GLY A 706 -11.42 -17.20 17.87
CA GLY A 706 -10.50 -16.07 17.97
C GLY A 706 -11.02 -15.06 18.99
N ARG A 707 -10.12 -14.55 19.83
CA ARG A 707 -10.41 -13.58 20.89
C ARG A 707 -9.47 -12.39 20.79
N GLY A 708 -10.01 -11.17 20.88
CA GLY A 708 -9.22 -9.94 20.82
C GLY A 708 -8.46 -9.78 19.51
N ASN A 709 -9.01 -10.28 18.40
CA ASN A 709 -8.38 -10.20 17.10
C ASN A 709 -8.26 -8.75 16.62
N TYR A 710 -7.06 -8.38 16.22
CA TYR A 710 -6.76 -7.12 15.54
C TYR A 710 -6.10 -7.36 14.17
N LYS A 711 -6.10 -8.61 13.66
CA LYS A 711 -5.49 -8.97 12.38
C LYS A 711 -6.57 -9.13 11.30
N ARG A 712 -6.22 -8.71 10.07
CA ARG A 712 -7.06 -8.89 8.88
C ARG A 712 -7.28 -10.37 8.57
N LYS A 713 -6.19 -11.14 8.50
CA LYS A 713 -6.22 -12.54 8.10
C LYS A 713 -5.90 -13.47 9.27
N ASN A 714 -6.71 -14.51 9.40
CA ASN A 714 -6.52 -15.60 10.36
C ASN A 714 -6.53 -16.94 9.63
N VAL A 715 -5.44 -17.71 9.78
CA VAL A 715 -5.34 -19.08 9.25
C VAL A 715 -5.50 -20.06 10.40
N LEU A 716 -6.60 -20.79 10.40
CA LEU A 716 -6.97 -21.76 11.42
C LEU A 716 -6.63 -23.16 10.92
N ARG A 717 -5.75 -23.87 11.63
CA ARG A 717 -5.38 -25.26 11.30
C ARG A 717 -5.87 -26.19 12.39
N LEU A 718 -6.67 -27.18 12.01
CA LEU A 718 -7.18 -28.20 12.90
C LEU A 718 -6.15 -29.33 13.07
N ASP A 719 -6.07 -29.90 14.27
CA ASP A 719 -5.15 -31.02 14.57
C ASP A 719 -5.47 -32.26 13.72
N ALA A 720 -6.77 -32.49 13.47
CA ALA A 720 -7.28 -33.56 12.62
C ALA A 720 -8.38 -33.02 11.70
N PRO A 721 -8.53 -33.58 10.49
CA PRO A 721 -9.62 -33.19 9.61
C PRO A 721 -10.97 -33.61 10.20
N ILE A 722 -11.95 -32.71 10.12
CA ILE A 722 -13.35 -32.98 10.48
C ILE A 722 -14.16 -33.29 9.22
N GLN A 723 -15.30 -33.97 9.39
CA GLN A 723 -16.22 -34.29 8.30
C GLN A 723 -17.55 -33.61 8.56
N THR A 724 -17.91 -32.63 7.74
CA THR A 724 -19.18 -31.90 7.91
C THR A 724 -19.74 -31.42 6.58
N ASP A 725 -21.06 -31.35 6.48
CA ASP A 725 -21.79 -30.74 5.38
C ASP A 725 -22.15 -29.27 5.68
N ARG A 726 -21.87 -28.78 6.90
CA ARG A 726 -22.17 -27.40 7.30
C ARG A 726 -21.13 -26.83 8.25
N LEU A 727 -20.70 -25.62 7.92
CA LEU A 727 -19.77 -24.82 8.69
C LEU A 727 -20.39 -23.44 8.90
N ARG A 728 -20.24 -22.83 10.07
CA ARG A 728 -20.59 -21.41 10.24
C ARG A 728 -19.55 -20.64 11.03
N ILE A 729 -19.33 -19.39 10.62
CA ILE A 729 -18.51 -18.41 11.30
C ILE A 729 -19.45 -17.49 12.05
N VAL A 730 -19.42 -17.52 13.38
CA VAL A 730 -20.23 -16.66 14.24
C VAL A 730 -19.39 -15.49 14.71
N VAL A 731 -19.83 -14.27 14.36
CA VAL A 731 -19.21 -13.02 14.80
C VAL A 731 -19.86 -12.58 16.10
N GLU A 732 -19.07 -12.52 17.16
CA GLU A 732 -19.54 -12.17 18.49
C GLU A 732 -19.29 -10.71 18.83
N MET A 733 -18.18 -10.16 18.36
CA MET A 733 -17.79 -8.76 18.63
C MET A 733 -16.89 -8.22 17.51
N THR A 734 -16.99 -6.93 17.24
CA THR A 734 -16.08 -6.16 16.37
C THR A 734 -15.21 -5.22 17.21
N ASN A 735 -14.22 -4.58 16.59
CA ASN A 735 -13.38 -3.57 17.26
C ASN A 735 -14.01 -2.17 17.30
N GLY A 736 -15.25 -2.01 16.81
CA GLY A 736 -15.99 -0.74 16.88
C GLY A 736 -17.09 -0.59 15.82
N SER A 737 -17.08 -1.42 14.77
CA SER A 737 -18.13 -1.43 13.74
C SER A 737 -19.45 -1.95 14.30
N GLU A 738 -20.56 -1.38 13.83
CA GLU A 738 -21.90 -1.86 14.18
C GLU A 738 -22.35 -3.05 13.31
N TYR A 739 -21.50 -3.50 12.38
CA TYR A 739 -21.77 -4.55 11.40
C TYR A 739 -20.69 -5.63 11.46
N ALA A 740 -21.09 -6.89 11.30
CA ALA A 740 -20.17 -7.99 11.06
C ALA A 740 -19.79 -8.00 9.58
N GLU A 741 -18.49 -7.97 9.29
CA GLU A 741 -17.99 -7.90 7.92
C GLU A 741 -16.91 -8.96 7.68
N ILE A 742 -17.11 -9.80 6.66
CA ILE A 742 -16.17 -10.84 6.23
C ILE A 742 -15.91 -10.66 4.74
N VAL A 743 -14.63 -10.49 4.39
CA VAL A 743 -14.19 -10.31 3.01
C VAL A 743 -14.10 -11.65 2.31
N GLU A 744 -13.47 -12.64 2.95
CA GLU A 744 -13.28 -13.95 2.33
C GLU A 744 -13.24 -15.08 3.37
N VAL A 745 -13.84 -16.22 3.00
CA VAL A 745 -13.71 -17.50 3.68
C VAL A 745 -13.19 -18.54 2.69
N ARG A 746 -12.05 -19.17 3.01
CA ARG A 746 -11.55 -20.35 2.28
C ARG A 746 -11.48 -21.56 3.18
N VAL A 747 -11.74 -22.73 2.61
CA VAL A 747 -11.80 -24.01 3.34
C VAL A 747 -11.00 -25.07 2.58
N TYR A 748 -10.08 -25.74 3.26
CA TYR A 748 -9.17 -26.73 2.68
C TYR A 748 -9.18 -28.05 3.47
N ALA A 749 -8.96 -29.16 2.75
CA ALA A 749 -8.95 -30.54 3.25
C ALA A 749 -7.69 -30.96 4.01
#